data_AF-A0A5C8JMT2-F1
#
_entry.id   AF-A0A5C8JMT2-F1
#
_cell.length_a   1.000
_cell.length_b   1.000
_cell.length_c   1.000
_cell.angle_alpha   90.00
_cell.angle_beta   90.00
_cell.angle_gamma   90.00
#
_symmetry.space_group_name_H-M   'P 1'
#
loop_
_entity.id
_entity.type
_entity.pdbx_description
1 polymer ?
#
loop_
_entity_poly.entity_id
_entity_poly.type
_entity_poly.pdbx_seq_one_letter_code
_entity_poly.pdbx_strand_id
1 'polypeptide(L)'
;MRPLLLRLDHFGSFRDPVDVDFSDVDYFALTGPTGAGKSTIIDALCFALYGTVPRWGRENVIAHALAPSVAAGKVALLFESDGRRYGVVRALVRDGKGTVRTKEARIDELAGGVPLGEAWEAVVRPLAEGEHVTAEVQRVTGLEYRFFTQCVVLPQGRFAEFLHAAPRERQDLLVQLLDADVYEAIRQRAVREEETARTSASLARDELGKLSGATAELEEQLDGRLSALRRLAATLDADLDLLRARESEIRRATRERAAVAERQAALAAPRMPDGVATLSSARRAAAEAVTSLLDEVARLEADEHEADEALAALGGRERPQAALTALDSRDRLTAQMESARAQARSAADSLESLRSALQEAESAMAEADRRRDRLRDAHAAADLASRLTPGDPCPVCLRPTPGENTPPQPTAPTGSAASGTPTATTAGAEDPRTGSHAGAAVHAHAGAGASRVVVRAPGAAEIRAAEGALATARKEAERARTAYAKGETSAGMYATQVTRLEAELAALPPAVDRAAVEGRLAAIAKAEAVAAEARTAVRAARSRLRQAQTEAERADRRAADAWRTLETARDRLLALGSHDDPPPPLARDDLHRAWTDLLAWRDEAARAATAALAERDEELAAATAGLSRERARLAERLREHEVPLPGEGTPEQLGAAVAGEVARVESRLERVREARERAAELAEELAAKEHAAKVAHELALRLRANAFERWLCAEALAVLVTTASGLLRELSDGQYELALSDRTEIEVIDHAEAGMRRSARTLSGGETFQAALALALALSDAVARGLDSIFLDEGFGTLDPATLDTVATTLERLAAGQERMVGVVTHVPALAERVPVRFEVRRDTKGSHVRKVGP
;
A
#
# COMPACT_ATOMS: atom_id res chain seq x y z
N MET A 1 22.26 -102.83 1.87
CA MET A 1 21.49 -103.44 2.96
C MET A 1 22.04 -104.82 3.18
N ARG A 2 22.91 -104.94 4.17
CA ARG A 2 23.55 -106.15 4.66
C ARG A 2 23.22 -106.33 6.14
N PRO A 3 22.48 -107.35 6.56
CA PRO A 3 22.26 -107.58 7.98
C PRO A 3 23.56 -108.01 8.66
N LEU A 4 23.79 -107.50 9.86
CA LEU A 4 24.99 -107.76 10.65
C LEU A 4 24.66 -108.55 11.92
N LEU A 5 23.60 -108.17 12.64
CA LEU A 5 23.18 -108.85 13.86
C LEU A 5 21.65 -108.79 13.99
N LEU A 6 21.02 -109.96 14.13
CA LEU A 6 19.59 -110.07 14.39
C LEU A 6 19.35 -110.65 15.79
N ARG A 7 18.68 -109.88 16.65
CA ARG A 7 18.26 -110.30 17.98
C ARG A 7 16.77 -110.56 17.99
N LEU A 8 16.39 -111.79 18.34
CA LEU A 8 15.01 -112.22 18.52
C LEU A 8 14.75 -112.51 19.99
N ASP A 9 13.75 -111.86 20.57
CA ASP A 9 13.31 -112.08 21.94
C ASP A 9 11.81 -112.41 21.93
N HIS A 10 11.48 -113.67 22.21
CA HIS A 10 10.13 -114.22 22.16
C HIS A 10 9.34 -113.96 20.85
N PHE A 11 9.99 -114.11 19.70
CA PHE A 11 9.39 -113.87 18.38
C PHE A 11 9.07 -115.18 17.62
N GLY A 12 7.80 -115.34 17.24
CA GLY A 12 7.30 -116.46 16.46
C GLY A 12 7.57 -117.82 17.11
N SER A 13 8.45 -118.61 16.49
CA SER A 13 8.84 -119.95 16.96
C SER A 13 10.02 -119.95 17.96
N PHE A 14 10.71 -118.82 18.13
CA PHE A 14 11.79 -118.61 19.10
C PHE A 14 11.20 -118.11 20.42
N ARG A 15 11.37 -118.87 21.49
CA ARG A 15 10.76 -118.57 22.82
C ARG A 15 11.76 -117.99 23.82
N ASP A 16 13.05 -118.28 23.66
CA ASP A 16 14.14 -117.69 24.44
C ASP A 16 14.85 -116.62 23.60
N PRO A 17 15.57 -115.65 24.23
CA PRO A 17 16.39 -114.67 23.52
C PRO A 17 17.48 -115.35 22.69
N VAL A 18 17.59 -114.97 21.42
CA VAL A 18 18.53 -115.53 20.45
C VAL A 18 19.16 -114.40 19.62
N ASP A 19 20.49 -114.44 19.54
CA ASP A 19 21.28 -113.58 18.65
C ASP A 19 21.78 -114.41 17.45
N VAL A 20 21.52 -113.91 16.24
CA VAL A 20 22.02 -114.46 14.98
C VAL A 20 23.01 -113.46 14.39
N ASP A 21 24.29 -113.82 14.46
CA ASP A 21 25.40 -113.01 13.95
C ASP A 21 25.64 -113.34 12.47
N PHE A 22 25.48 -112.33 11.62
CA PHE A 22 25.68 -112.39 10.17
C PHE A 22 26.95 -111.65 9.71
N SER A 23 27.73 -111.09 10.63
CA SER A 23 28.77 -110.11 10.29
C SER A 23 29.97 -110.67 9.53
N ASP A 24 30.27 -111.94 9.73
CA ASP A 24 31.41 -112.68 9.16
C ASP A 24 30.98 -113.71 8.11
N VAL A 25 29.75 -113.61 7.58
CA VAL A 25 29.22 -114.56 6.59
C VAL A 25 28.79 -113.86 5.31
N ASP A 26 29.35 -114.30 4.18
CA ASP A 26 28.91 -113.90 2.83
C ASP A 26 28.04 -114.98 2.17
N TYR A 27 28.22 -116.26 2.52
CA TYR A 27 27.41 -117.36 2.02
C TYR A 27 26.98 -118.29 3.15
N PHE A 28 25.68 -118.39 3.41
CA PHE A 28 25.19 -119.25 4.49
C PHE A 28 23.87 -119.95 4.16
N ALA A 29 23.63 -121.06 4.86
CA ALA A 29 22.39 -121.82 4.76
C ALA A 29 21.65 -121.87 6.10
N LEU A 30 20.35 -121.56 6.09
CA LEU A 30 19.44 -121.87 7.19
C LEU A 30 18.95 -123.32 6.99
N THR A 31 19.33 -124.23 7.90
CA THR A 31 19.07 -125.68 7.78
C THR A 31 18.30 -126.21 9.00
N GLY A 32 17.55 -127.29 8.84
CA GLY A 32 16.73 -127.88 9.91
C GLY A 32 15.41 -128.48 9.39
N PRO A 33 14.75 -129.36 10.18
CA PRO A 33 13.53 -130.02 9.74
C PRO A 33 12.40 -129.02 9.45
N THR A 34 11.45 -129.42 8.61
CA THR A 34 10.29 -128.59 8.28
C THR A 34 9.53 -128.20 9.56
N GLY A 35 9.25 -126.91 9.73
CA GLY A 35 8.60 -126.40 10.95
C GLY A 35 9.52 -126.16 12.15
N ALA A 36 10.85 -126.23 11.97
CA ALA A 36 11.85 -125.91 13.00
C ALA A 36 12.02 -124.41 13.29
N GLY A 37 11.51 -123.51 12.43
CA GLY A 37 11.63 -122.06 12.62
C GLY A 37 12.57 -121.32 11.66
N LYS A 38 13.09 -121.98 10.61
CA LYS A 38 14.01 -121.37 9.62
C LYS A 38 13.47 -120.07 9.01
N SER A 39 12.28 -120.10 8.44
CA SER A 39 11.63 -118.92 7.85
C SER A 39 11.27 -117.87 8.91
N THR A 40 11.20 -118.23 10.21
CA THR A 40 10.99 -117.23 11.29
C THR A 40 12.17 -116.27 11.41
N ILE A 41 13.40 -116.68 11.06
CA ILE A 41 14.58 -115.79 11.04
C ILE A 41 14.42 -114.75 9.92
N ILE A 42 13.99 -115.18 8.73
CA ILE A 42 13.72 -114.29 7.59
C ILE A 42 12.52 -113.37 7.88
N ASP A 43 11.45 -113.94 8.45
CA ASP A 43 10.28 -113.19 8.91
C ASP A 43 10.70 -112.11 9.92
N ALA A 44 11.66 -112.38 10.81
CA ALA A 44 12.17 -111.40 11.77
C ALA A 44 12.99 -110.27 11.13
N LEU A 45 13.77 -110.55 10.07
CA LEU A 45 14.44 -109.51 9.28
C LEU A 45 13.41 -108.56 8.64
N CYS A 46 12.42 -109.13 7.94
CA CYS A 46 11.33 -108.36 7.32
C CYS A 46 10.53 -107.56 8.37
N PHE A 47 10.24 -108.20 9.50
CA PHE A 47 9.51 -107.57 10.59
C PHE A 47 10.31 -106.40 11.18
N ALA A 48 11.60 -106.58 11.45
CA ALA A 48 12.45 -105.51 11.98
C ALA A 48 12.42 -104.29 11.06
N LEU A 49 12.65 -104.49 9.76
CA LEU A 49 12.68 -103.40 8.77
C LEU A 49 11.30 -102.76 8.57
N TYR A 50 10.28 -103.54 8.20
CA TYR A 50 9.02 -103.00 7.69
C TYR A 50 7.82 -103.14 8.65
N GLY A 51 7.97 -103.86 9.75
CA GLY A 51 6.90 -104.08 10.74
C GLY A 51 5.88 -105.15 10.35
N THR A 52 6.15 -105.88 9.26
CA THR A 52 5.28 -106.92 8.71
C THR A 52 6.13 -108.04 8.10
N VAL A 53 5.54 -109.22 7.88
CA VAL A 53 6.23 -110.37 7.28
C VAL A 53 5.44 -110.96 6.12
N PRO A 54 6.10 -111.61 5.14
CA PRO A 54 5.44 -112.10 3.93
C PRO A 54 4.36 -113.15 4.22
N ARG A 55 4.58 -114.00 5.22
CA ARG A 55 3.75 -115.20 5.51
C ARG A 55 2.42 -114.89 6.21
N TRP A 56 2.22 -113.68 6.73
CA TRP A 56 0.96 -113.31 7.41
C TRP A 56 -0.15 -112.88 6.44
N GLY A 57 0.12 -112.85 5.13
CA GLY A 57 -0.88 -112.70 4.07
C GLY A 57 -1.43 -111.28 3.89
N ARG A 58 -1.48 -110.45 4.93
CA ARG A 58 -1.78 -109.02 4.86
C ARG A 58 -0.72 -108.22 5.62
N GLU A 59 -0.39 -107.05 5.09
CA GLU A 59 0.48 -106.09 5.77
C GLU A 59 -0.12 -105.71 7.15
N ASN A 60 0.75 -105.49 8.13
CA ASN A 60 0.41 -105.06 9.50
C ASN A 60 -0.28 -106.12 10.40
N VAL A 61 -0.34 -107.39 9.99
CA VAL A 61 -0.91 -108.46 10.82
C VAL A 61 0.11 -109.00 11.83
N ILE A 62 0.22 -108.38 13.01
CA ILE A 62 1.24 -108.76 14.01
C ILE A 62 0.77 -109.79 15.06
N ALA A 63 -0.46 -110.29 14.96
CA ALA A 63 -1.04 -111.22 15.94
C ALA A 63 -0.22 -112.51 16.10
N HIS A 64 0.47 -112.94 15.04
CA HIS A 64 1.28 -114.15 15.00
C HIS A 64 2.74 -113.93 15.42
N ALA A 65 3.12 -112.70 15.77
CA ALA A 65 4.49 -112.36 16.16
C ALA A 65 4.88 -112.88 17.56
N LEU A 66 3.92 -113.00 18.49
CA LEU A 66 4.14 -113.51 19.85
C LEU A 66 3.43 -114.85 20.06
N ALA A 67 4.13 -115.82 20.68
CA ALA A 67 3.51 -117.07 21.09
C ALA A 67 2.36 -116.83 22.10
N PRO A 68 1.32 -117.68 22.15
CA PRO A 68 0.15 -117.48 23.02
C PRO A 68 0.44 -117.28 24.51
N SER A 69 1.55 -117.85 25.01
CA SER A 69 1.99 -117.82 26.40
C SER A 69 2.88 -116.64 26.77
N VAL A 70 3.17 -115.73 25.83
CA VAL A 70 4.13 -114.64 26.00
C VAL A 70 3.41 -113.28 26.02
N ALA A 71 3.76 -112.44 27.00
CA ALA A 71 3.18 -111.11 27.18
C ALA A 71 3.90 -110.00 26.39
N ALA A 72 5.20 -110.13 26.11
CA ALA A 72 5.98 -109.17 25.35
C ALA A 72 7.15 -109.84 24.61
N GLY A 73 7.61 -109.23 23.53
CA GLY A 73 8.78 -109.67 22.78
C GLY A 73 9.45 -108.52 22.06
N LYS A 74 10.64 -108.74 21.51
CA LYS A 74 11.44 -107.70 20.86
C LYS A 74 12.21 -108.29 19.70
N VAL A 75 12.23 -107.58 18.58
CA VAL A 75 13.09 -107.89 17.43
C VAL A 75 13.96 -106.68 17.17
N ALA A 76 15.26 -106.90 17.07
CA ALA A 76 16.22 -105.85 16.78
C ALA A 76 17.16 -106.31 15.67
N LEU A 77 17.36 -105.46 14.66
CA LEU A 77 18.23 -105.72 13.53
C LEU A 77 19.27 -104.60 13.41
N LEU A 78 20.53 -104.99 13.40
CA LEU A 78 21.63 -104.13 13.00
C LEU A 78 22.01 -104.47 11.57
N PHE A 79 22.04 -103.48 10.67
CA PHE A 79 22.38 -103.68 9.27
C PHE A 79 23.22 -102.52 8.72
N GLU A 80 23.86 -102.73 7.59
CA GLU A 80 24.62 -101.73 6.85
C GLU A 80 23.95 -101.39 5.52
N SER A 81 23.90 -100.10 5.16
CA SER A 81 23.41 -99.63 3.86
C SER A 81 24.19 -98.39 3.43
N ASP A 82 24.69 -98.36 2.19
CA ASP A 82 25.52 -97.27 1.64
C ASP A 82 26.73 -96.92 2.53
N GLY A 83 27.39 -97.97 3.08
CA GLY A 83 28.55 -97.84 3.98
C GLY A 83 28.24 -97.31 5.39
N ARG A 84 26.97 -97.17 5.77
CA ARG A 84 26.54 -96.69 7.09
C ARG A 84 25.79 -97.76 7.86
N ARG A 85 25.97 -97.80 9.18
CA ARG A 85 25.31 -98.77 10.07
C ARG A 85 24.03 -98.19 10.67
N TYR A 86 22.99 -98.99 10.67
CA TYR A 86 21.68 -98.65 11.21
C TYR A 86 21.19 -99.73 12.17
N GLY A 87 20.53 -99.31 13.24
CA GLY A 87 19.88 -100.17 14.21
C GLY A 87 18.37 -99.96 14.19
N VAL A 88 17.60 -101.00 13.90
CA VAL A 88 16.13 -100.95 13.94
C VAL A 88 15.63 -101.85 15.05
N VAL A 89 14.75 -101.32 15.89
CA VAL A 89 14.18 -102.03 17.03
C VAL A 89 12.67 -101.97 16.97
N ARG A 90 12.01 -103.12 17.12
CA ARG A 90 10.56 -103.23 17.28
C ARG A 90 10.22 -104.09 18.49
N ALA A 91 9.54 -103.49 19.47
CA ALA A 91 9.04 -104.18 20.66
C ALA A 91 7.53 -104.40 20.55
N LEU A 92 7.09 -105.59 20.93
CA LEU A 92 5.71 -106.05 20.90
C LEU A 92 5.20 -106.30 22.32
N VAL A 93 3.93 -106.00 22.56
CA VAL A 93 3.24 -106.28 23.82
C VAL A 93 1.85 -106.83 23.55
N ARG A 94 1.40 -107.76 24.39
CA ARG A 94 0.02 -108.24 24.41
C ARG A 94 -0.79 -107.42 25.40
N ASP A 95 -1.85 -106.78 24.92
CA ASP A 95 -2.76 -106.02 25.77
C ASP A 95 -3.62 -106.93 26.66
N GLY A 96 -4.30 -106.37 27.66
CA GLY A 96 -5.17 -107.12 28.57
C GLY A 96 -6.37 -107.83 27.91
N LYS A 97 -6.63 -107.57 26.62
CA LYS A 97 -7.66 -108.24 25.80
C LYS A 97 -7.07 -109.36 24.93
N GLY A 98 -5.78 -109.64 25.07
CA GLY A 98 -5.07 -110.68 24.32
C GLY A 98 -4.59 -110.27 22.93
N THR A 99 -4.71 -108.99 22.54
CA THR A 99 -4.28 -108.49 21.22
C THR A 99 -2.82 -108.05 21.25
N VAL A 100 -2.03 -108.46 20.26
CA VAL A 100 -0.62 -108.06 20.11
C VAL A 100 -0.55 -106.68 19.44
N ARG A 101 0.24 -105.77 20.01
CA ARG A 101 0.52 -104.42 19.47
C ARG A 101 2.01 -104.10 19.50
N THR A 102 2.44 -103.23 18.60
CA THR A 102 3.79 -102.64 18.64
C THR A 102 3.83 -101.60 19.75
N LYS A 103 4.65 -101.83 20.78
CA LYS A 103 4.88 -100.92 21.90
C LYS A 103 5.90 -99.84 21.55
N GLU A 104 6.94 -100.23 20.80
CA GLU A 104 8.05 -99.37 20.43
C GLU A 104 8.50 -99.76 19.02
N ALA A 105 8.76 -98.76 18.18
CA ALA A 105 9.48 -98.91 16.93
C ALA A 105 10.43 -97.72 16.81
N ARG A 106 11.70 -97.97 16.51
CA ARG A 106 12.68 -96.91 16.25
C ARG A 106 13.77 -97.36 15.29
N ILE A 107 14.36 -96.39 14.60
CA ILE A 107 15.54 -96.56 13.77
C ILE A 107 16.57 -95.49 14.10
N ASP A 108 17.81 -95.94 14.31
CA ASP A 108 18.95 -95.12 14.72
C ASP A 108 20.12 -95.30 13.72
N GLU A 109 20.84 -94.22 13.42
CA GLU A 109 22.15 -94.29 12.75
C GLU A 109 23.22 -94.57 13.82
N LEU A 110 24.02 -95.62 13.62
CA LEU A 110 25.00 -96.11 14.59
C LEU A 110 26.43 -95.83 14.09
N ALA A 111 27.36 -95.69 15.03
CA ALA A 111 28.77 -95.45 14.69
C ALA A 111 29.38 -96.67 13.99
N GLY A 112 30.04 -96.43 12.86
CA GLY A 112 30.87 -97.45 12.18
C GLY A 112 32.10 -97.82 13.02
N GLY A 113 32.60 -99.04 12.86
CA GLY A 113 33.85 -99.50 13.49
C GLY A 113 33.77 -99.93 14.96
N VAL A 114 32.62 -99.76 15.62
CA VAL A 114 32.37 -100.29 16.98
C VAL A 114 32.06 -101.80 16.92
N PRO A 115 32.51 -102.63 17.89
CA PRO A 115 32.08 -104.02 18.00
C PRO A 115 30.55 -104.17 18.09
N LEU A 116 29.98 -105.19 17.44
CA LEU A 116 28.52 -105.34 17.29
C LEU A 116 27.76 -105.43 18.63
N GLY A 117 28.39 -105.98 19.67
CA GLY A 117 27.80 -106.07 21.00
C GLY A 117 27.53 -104.71 21.67
N GLU A 118 28.36 -103.71 21.34
CA GLU A 118 28.29 -102.34 21.90
C GLU A 118 27.58 -101.36 20.95
N ALA A 119 27.32 -101.76 19.71
CA ALA A 119 26.81 -100.88 18.67
C ALA A 119 25.45 -100.24 18.99
N TRP A 120 24.61 -100.90 19.80
CA TRP A 120 23.32 -100.34 20.25
C TRP A 120 23.45 -99.14 21.19
N GLU A 121 24.61 -98.95 21.82
CA GLU A 121 24.91 -97.81 22.71
C GLU A 121 25.60 -96.66 21.95
N ALA A 122 26.18 -96.95 20.78
CA ALA A 122 26.92 -96.00 19.94
C ALA A 122 26.02 -95.31 18.90
N VAL A 123 24.90 -94.71 19.34
CA VAL A 123 23.97 -93.98 18.47
C VAL A 123 24.58 -92.63 18.05
N VAL A 124 24.70 -92.41 16.74
CA VAL A 124 25.12 -91.13 16.14
C VAL A 124 23.96 -90.14 16.13
N ARG A 125 22.79 -90.58 15.65
CA ARG A 125 21.54 -89.80 15.70
C ARG A 125 20.31 -90.71 15.55
N PRO A 126 19.19 -90.38 16.22
CA PRO A 126 17.91 -91.01 15.93
C PRO A 126 17.39 -90.54 14.56
N LEU A 127 16.82 -91.45 13.78
CA LEU A 127 16.29 -91.14 12.44
C LEU A 127 14.76 -91.06 12.43
N ALA A 128 14.07 -92.02 13.06
CA ALA A 128 12.62 -92.01 13.20
C ALA A 128 12.13 -92.90 14.35
N GLU A 129 10.94 -92.59 14.86
CA GLU A 129 10.23 -93.36 15.90
C GLU A 129 8.74 -93.55 15.53
N GLY A 130 8.10 -94.57 16.11
CA GLY A 130 6.67 -94.82 15.94
C GLY A 130 6.28 -95.24 14.52
N GLU A 131 5.30 -94.56 13.93
CA GLU A 131 4.75 -94.89 12.60
C GLU A 131 5.67 -94.48 11.44
N HIS A 132 6.60 -93.54 11.66
CA HIS A 132 7.52 -93.05 10.63
C HIS A 132 8.71 -93.97 10.36
N VAL A 133 8.96 -94.94 11.25
CA VAL A 133 10.10 -95.88 11.12
C VAL A 133 10.09 -96.61 9.80
N THR A 134 8.93 -97.07 9.33
CA THR A 134 8.85 -97.80 8.07
C THR A 134 9.17 -96.90 6.87
N ALA A 135 8.73 -95.64 6.86
CA ALA A 135 9.05 -94.69 5.79
C ALA A 135 10.55 -94.33 5.77
N GLU A 136 11.14 -94.18 6.96
CA GLU A 136 12.57 -93.90 7.09
C GLU A 136 13.43 -95.11 6.70
N VAL A 137 12.99 -96.33 7.05
CA VAL A 137 13.62 -97.57 6.56
C VAL A 137 13.57 -97.61 5.04
N GLN A 138 12.44 -97.31 4.41
CA GLN A 138 12.32 -97.25 2.94
C GLN A 138 13.28 -96.23 2.32
N ARG A 139 13.46 -95.07 2.96
CA ARG A 139 14.42 -94.05 2.53
C ARG A 139 15.87 -94.52 2.66
N VAL A 140 16.20 -95.28 3.71
CA VAL A 140 17.56 -95.78 4.00
C VAL A 140 17.92 -97.01 3.16
N THR A 141 16.96 -97.90 2.91
CA THR A 141 17.16 -99.10 2.09
C THR A 141 16.91 -98.87 0.60
N GLY A 142 16.26 -97.75 0.23
CA GLY A 142 15.87 -97.42 -1.14
C GLY A 142 14.71 -98.26 -1.68
N LEU A 143 14.08 -99.09 -0.83
CA LEU A 143 13.04 -100.04 -1.25
C LEU A 143 11.80 -100.01 -0.37
N GLU A 144 10.63 -99.93 -1.02
CA GLU A 144 9.35 -100.26 -0.41
C GLU A 144 9.28 -101.75 -0.01
N TYR A 145 8.44 -102.06 0.98
CA TYR A 145 8.28 -103.43 1.51
C TYR A 145 7.95 -104.45 0.40
N ARG A 146 7.00 -104.14 -0.48
CA ARG A 146 6.60 -105.02 -1.59
C ARG A 146 7.78 -105.39 -2.48
N PHE A 147 8.65 -104.43 -2.77
CA PHE A 147 9.80 -104.61 -3.64
C PHE A 147 10.96 -105.27 -2.90
N PHE A 148 11.14 -104.98 -1.61
CA PHE A 148 12.07 -105.73 -0.76
C PHE A 148 11.77 -107.24 -0.75
N THR A 149 10.48 -107.61 -0.71
CA THR A 149 10.04 -109.02 -0.78
C THR A 149 10.03 -109.61 -2.20
N GLN A 150 10.42 -108.83 -3.21
CA GLN A 150 10.56 -109.27 -4.61
C GLN A 150 12.02 -109.30 -5.06
N CYS A 151 12.91 -108.50 -4.43
CA CYS A 151 14.30 -108.33 -4.85
C CYS A 151 15.32 -108.86 -3.83
N VAL A 152 15.01 -108.78 -2.53
CA VAL A 152 15.97 -109.06 -1.44
C VAL A 152 15.60 -110.33 -0.69
N VAL A 153 14.34 -110.47 -0.31
CA VAL A 153 13.81 -111.68 0.33
C VAL A 153 12.84 -112.31 -0.64
N LEU A 154 13.14 -113.51 -1.12
CA LEU A 154 12.25 -114.27 -2.01
C LEU A 154 11.52 -115.35 -1.20
N PRO A 155 10.29 -115.08 -0.72
CA PRO A 155 9.53 -116.04 0.09
C PRO A 155 9.00 -117.21 -0.75
N GLN A 156 8.76 -118.33 -0.07
CA GLN A 156 8.25 -119.56 -0.69
C GLN A 156 7.00 -119.31 -1.56
N GLY A 157 7.05 -119.74 -2.83
CA GLY A 157 5.92 -119.68 -3.77
C GLY A 157 5.67 -118.32 -4.44
N ARG A 158 6.51 -117.30 -4.19
CA ARG A 158 6.39 -115.95 -4.79
C ARG A 158 7.60 -115.56 -5.66
N PHE A 159 8.46 -116.52 -5.97
CA PHE A 159 9.68 -116.34 -6.78
C PHE A 159 9.40 -115.63 -8.13
N ALA A 160 8.26 -115.90 -8.76
CA ALA A 160 7.93 -115.42 -10.10
C ALA A 160 7.20 -114.06 -10.15
N GLU A 161 6.96 -113.39 -9.02
CA GLU A 161 6.13 -112.17 -8.98
C GLU A 161 6.66 -111.07 -9.90
N PHE A 162 7.96 -110.81 -9.92
CA PHE A 162 8.56 -109.80 -10.80
C PHE A 162 8.48 -110.19 -12.28
N LEU A 163 8.66 -111.48 -12.60
CA LEU A 163 8.55 -112.02 -13.95
C LEU A 163 7.12 -111.89 -14.51
N HIS A 164 6.11 -111.92 -13.63
CA HIS A 164 4.69 -111.85 -13.99
C HIS A 164 4.04 -110.48 -13.81
N ALA A 165 4.72 -109.54 -13.14
CA ALA A 165 4.27 -108.19 -12.88
C ALA A 165 3.88 -107.45 -14.17
N ALA A 166 2.89 -106.56 -14.06
CA ALA A 166 2.44 -105.77 -15.20
C ALA A 166 3.53 -104.77 -15.63
N PRO A 167 3.57 -104.33 -16.91
CA PRO A 167 4.56 -103.37 -17.39
C PRO A 167 4.66 -102.09 -16.55
N ARG A 168 3.53 -101.57 -16.06
CA ARG A 168 3.51 -100.39 -15.16
C ARG A 168 4.14 -100.67 -13.80
N GLU A 169 3.86 -101.81 -13.19
CA GLU A 169 4.40 -102.19 -11.88
C GLU A 169 5.92 -102.40 -11.95
N ARG A 170 6.42 -102.99 -13.05
CA ARG A 170 7.86 -103.09 -13.34
C ARG A 170 8.49 -101.72 -13.56
N GLN A 171 7.80 -100.83 -14.26
CA GLN A 171 8.26 -99.46 -14.47
C GLN A 171 8.37 -98.71 -13.14
N ASP A 172 7.36 -98.80 -12.27
CA ASP A 172 7.37 -98.13 -10.97
C ASP A 172 8.53 -98.65 -10.09
N LEU A 173 8.80 -99.95 -10.12
CA LEU A 173 9.97 -100.54 -9.45
C LEU A 173 11.27 -99.97 -10.02
N LEU A 174 11.43 -99.93 -11.34
CA LEU A 174 12.64 -99.37 -11.98
C LEU A 174 12.81 -97.87 -11.71
N VAL A 175 11.73 -97.09 -11.64
CA VAL A 175 11.78 -95.67 -11.25
C VAL A 175 12.36 -95.53 -9.84
N GLN A 176 11.91 -96.34 -8.89
CA GLN A 176 12.40 -96.31 -7.50
C GLN A 176 13.85 -96.79 -7.39
N LEU A 177 14.21 -97.84 -8.13
CA LEU A 177 15.59 -98.37 -8.13
C LEU A 177 16.60 -97.40 -8.75
N LEU A 178 16.18 -96.59 -9.71
CA LEU A 178 17.03 -95.65 -10.44
C LEU A 178 16.95 -94.21 -9.91
N ASP A 179 16.17 -93.94 -8.85
CA ASP A 179 15.98 -92.60 -8.26
C ASP A 179 15.53 -91.57 -9.32
N ALA A 180 14.68 -92.01 -10.26
CA ALA A 180 14.29 -91.23 -11.44
C ALA A 180 13.21 -90.17 -11.14
N ASP A 181 12.70 -90.09 -9.92
CA ASP A 181 11.78 -89.07 -9.42
C ASP A 181 12.41 -87.66 -9.37
N VAL A 182 13.74 -87.58 -9.40
CA VAL A 182 14.48 -86.30 -9.53
C VAL A 182 14.04 -85.49 -10.76
N TYR A 183 13.64 -86.15 -11.86
CA TYR A 183 13.25 -85.47 -13.09
C TYR A 183 11.88 -84.79 -12.96
N GLU A 184 10.97 -85.36 -12.18
CA GLU A 184 9.70 -84.72 -11.82
C GLU A 184 9.94 -83.49 -10.92
N ALA A 185 10.91 -83.55 -10.00
CA ALA A 185 11.30 -82.39 -9.19
C ALA A 185 11.92 -81.26 -10.05
N ILE A 186 12.77 -81.62 -11.03
CA ILE A 186 13.34 -80.67 -11.99
C ILE A 186 12.22 -80.00 -12.81
N ARG A 187 11.24 -80.79 -13.28
CA ARG A 187 10.08 -80.26 -14.02
C ARG A 187 9.30 -79.24 -13.19
N GLN A 188 8.98 -79.57 -11.94
CA GLN A 188 8.24 -78.66 -11.06
C GLN A 188 9.00 -77.36 -10.80
N ARG A 189 10.33 -77.44 -10.66
CA ARG A 189 11.18 -76.26 -10.53
C ARG A 189 11.16 -75.41 -11.80
N ALA A 190 11.29 -76.03 -12.98
CA ALA A 190 11.23 -75.33 -14.26
C ALA A 190 9.90 -74.56 -14.44
N VAL A 191 8.76 -75.13 -14.04
CA VAL A 191 7.47 -74.42 -14.07
C VAL A 191 7.48 -73.17 -13.18
N ARG A 192 7.98 -73.27 -11.95
CA ARG A 192 8.08 -72.12 -11.03
C ARG A 192 9.02 -71.03 -11.55
N GLU A 193 10.13 -71.43 -12.17
CA GLU A 193 11.09 -70.52 -12.79
C GLU A 193 10.48 -69.82 -14.02
N GLU A 194 9.69 -70.51 -14.85
CA GLU A 194 8.94 -69.89 -15.96
C GLU A 194 8.00 -68.80 -15.45
N GLU A 195 7.14 -69.11 -14.46
CA GLU A 195 6.17 -68.17 -13.91
C GLU A 195 6.84 -66.91 -13.33
N THR A 196 7.93 -67.11 -12.58
CA THR A 196 8.71 -66.03 -11.97
C THR A 196 9.35 -65.13 -13.03
N ALA A 197 9.98 -65.74 -14.04
CA ALA A 197 10.63 -65.02 -15.13
C ALA A 197 9.60 -64.27 -15.98
N ARG A 198 8.44 -64.87 -16.28
CA ARG A 198 7.35 -64.24 -17.04
C ARG A 198 6.75 -63.05 -16.31
N THR A 199 6.54 -63.16 -15.00
CA THR A 199 6.04 -62.06 -14.17
C THR A 199 7.03 -60.91 -14.13
N SER A 200 8.32 -61.21 -13.93
CA SER A 200 9.39 -60.21 -13.93
C SER A 200 9.52 -59.52 -15.29
N ALA A 201 9.43 -60.28 -16.39
CA ALA A 201 9.41 -59.74 -17.75
C ALA A 201 8.20 -58.82 -17.98
N SER A 202 7.02 -59.17 -17.46
CA SER A 202 5.84 -58.30 -17.56
C SER A 202 6.07 -56.96 -16.85
N LEU A 203 6.59 -56.99 -15.61
CA LEU A 203 6.88 -55.78 -14.85
C LEU A 203 7.92 -54.90 -15.55
N ALA A 204 9.01 -55.50 -16.04
CA ALA A 204 10.04 -54.77 -16.80
C ALA A 204 9.47 -54.14 -18.08
N ARG A 205 8.56 -54.84 -18.78
CA ARG A 205 7.87 -54.32 -19.96
C ARG A 205 6.95 -53.14 -19.64
N ASP A 206 6.21 -53.21 -18.54
CA ASP A 206 5.31 -52.14 -18.11
C ASP A 206 6.10 -50.88 -17.70
N GLU A 207 7.20 -51.03 -16.95
CA GLU A 207 8.09 -49.92 -16.61
C GLU A 207 8.75 -49.31 -17.86
N LEU A 208 9.20 -50.14 -18.80
CA LEU A 208 9.73 -49.66 -20.09
C LEU A 208 8.69 -48.86 -20.88
N GLY A 209 7.42 -49.29 -20.85
CA GLY A 209 6.31 -48.58 -21.49
C GLY A 209 6.11 -47.16 -20.95
N LYS A 210 6.32 -46.93 -19.65
CA LYS A 210 6.23 -45.58 -19.04
C LYS A 210 7.32 -44.63 -19.53
N LEU A 211 8.45 -45.15 -19.99
CA LEU A 211 9.61 -44.39 -20.48
C LEU A 211 9.59 -44.17 -22.00
N SER A 212 8.55 -44.64 -22.70
CA SER A 212 8.44 -44.57 -24.16
C SER A 212 8.52 -43.15 -24.76
N GLY A 213 8.21 -42.11 -23.97
CA GLY A 213 8.31 -40.72 -24.41
C GLY A 213 9.74 -40.16 -24.46
N ALA A 214 10.72 -40.85 -23.88
CA ALA A 214 12.13 -40.45 -23.88
C ALA A 214 12.84 -41.04 -25.10
N THR A 215 12.67 -40.43 -26.27
CA THR A 215 13.26 -40.93 -27.52
C THR A 215 14.58 -40.23 -27.86
N ALA A 216 15.37 -40.84 -28.76
CA ALA A 216 16.61 -40.23 -29.26
C ALA A 216 16.34 -38.92 -30.01
N GLU A 217 15.24 -38.86 -30.77
CA GLU A 217 14.83 -37.66 -31.50
C GLU A 217 14.47 -36.53 -30.55
N LEU A 218 13.80 -36.81 -29.42
CA LEU A 218 13.48 -35.79 -28.42
C LEU A 218 14.76 -35.26 -27.74
N GLU A 219 15.71 -36.15 -27.43
CA GLU A 219 17.01 -35.73 -26.88
C GLU A 219 17.76 -34.80 -27.86
N GLU A 220 17.85 -35.17 -29.13
CA GLU A 220 18.51 -34.37 -30.18
C GLU A 220 17.81 -33.02 -30.38
N GLN A 221 16.47 -32.99 -30.38
CA GLN A 221 15.70 -31.75 -30.45
C GLN A 221 15.98 -30.83 -29.25
N LEU A 222 16.01 -31.38 -28.03
CA LEU A 222 16.28 -30.60 -26.82
C LEU A 222 17.73 -30.10 -26.76
N ASP A 223 18.70 -30.91 -27.18
CA ASP A 223 20.12 -30.52 -27.25
C ASP A 223 20.35 -29.42 -28.30
N GLY A 224 19.73 -29.56 -29.48
CA GLY A 224 19.72 -28.53 -30.53
C GLY A 224 19.09 -27.21 -30.04
N ARG A 225 17.96 -27.29 -29.32
CA ARG A 225 17.31 -26.12 -28.69
C ARG A 225 18.18 -25.48 -27.62
N LEU A 226 18.77 -26.26 -26.72
CA LEU A 226 19.67 -25.78 -25.67
C LEU A 226 20.87 -25.04 -26.27
N SER A 227 21.46 -25.62 -27.32
CA SER A 227 22.57 -25.01 -28.07
C SER A 227 22.17 -23.68 -28.71
N ALA A 228 20.96 -23.58 -29.28
CA ALA A 228 20.44 -22.34 -29.83
C ALA A 228 20.21 -21.27 -28.74
N LEU A 229 19.61 -21.66 -27.60
CA LEU A 229 19.38 -20.76 -26.47
C LEU A 229 20.68 -20.25 -25.82
N ARG A 230 21.71 -21.11 -25.71
CA ARG A 230 23.03 -20.69 -25.21
C ARG A 230 23.71 -19.69 -26.15
N ARG A 231 23.58 -19.86 -27.47
CA ARG A 231 24.06 -18.87 -28.45
C ARG A 231 23.30 -17.54 -28.31
N LEU A 232 21.98 -17.60 -28.16
CA LEU A 232 21.16 -16.42 -27.91
C LEU A 232 21.62 -15.69 -26.64
N ALA A 233 21.79 -16.41 -25.52
CA ALA A 233 22.26 -15.85 -24.25
C ALA A 233 23.64 -15.18 -24.38
N ALA A 234 24.58 -15.78 -25.11
CA ALA A 234 25.90 -15.18 -25.33
C ALA A 234 25.85 -13.84 -26.10
N THR A 235 24.87 -13.69 -26.99
CA THR A 235 24.66 -12.42 -27.74
C THR A 235 23.76 -11.43 -27.00
N LEU A 236 22.99 -11.89 -26.01
CA LEU A 236 21.98 -11.11 -25.32
C LEU A 236 22.58 -9.96 -24.51
N ASP A 237 23.74 -10.19 -23.87
CA ASP A 237 24.38 -9.17 -23.05
C ASP A 237 24.66 -7.87 -23.84
N ALA A 238 25.11 -8.00 -25.08
CA ALA A 238 25.35 -6.87 -25.96
C ALA A 238 24.05 -6.12 -26.33
N ASP A 239 22.94 -6.85 -26.54
CA ASP A 239 21.63 -6.24 -26.80
C ASP A 239 21.10 -5.52 -25.56
N LEU A 240 21.25 -6.11 -24.37
CA LEU A 240 20.84 -5.51 -23.10
C LEU A 240 21.63 -4.23 -22.80
N ASP A 241 22.94 -4.23 -23.05
CA ASP A 241 23.77 -3.03 -22.91
C ASP A 241 23.37 -1.93 -23.88
N LEU A 242 23.01 -2.29 -25.12
CA LEU A 242 22.48 -1.34 -26.08
C LEU A 242 21.14 -0.74 -25.60
N LEU A 243 20.23 -1.54 -25.04
CA LEU A 243 18.98 -1.03 -24.46
C LEU A 243 19.25 -0.07 -23.30
N ARG A 244 20.17 -0.41 -22.38
CA ARG A 244 20.58 0.48 -21.28
C ARG A 244 21.16 1.80 -21.80
N ALA A 245 21.97 1.74 -22.84
CA ALA A 245 22.51 2.94 -23.49
C ALA A 245 21.38 3.82 -24.05
N ARG A 246 20.41 3.25 -24.77
CA ARG A 246 19.23 3.97 -25.28
C ARG A 246 18.37 4.59 -24.19
N GLU A 247 18.12 3.86 -23.10
CA GLU A 247 17.41 4.41 -21.93
C GLU A 247 18.17 5.59 -21.29
N SER A 248 19.51 5.52 -21.25
CA SER A 248 20.34 6.62 -20.75
C SER A 248 20.30 7.86 -21.67
N GLU A 249 20.28 7.67 -22.99
CA GLU A 249 20.13 8.73 -23.99
C GLU A 249 18.79 9.46 -23.82
N ILE A 250 17.69 8.71 -23.65
CA ILE A 250 16.36 9.29 -23.39
C ILE A 250 16.36 10.12 -22.10
N ARG A 251 16.96 9.60 -21.01
CA ARG A 251 17.07 10.34 -19.74
C ARG A 251 17.90 11.61 -19.86
N ARG A 252 18.92 11.62 -20.71
CA ARG A 252 19.72 12.82 -20.99
C ARG A 252 18.91 13.82 -21.81
N ALA A 253 18.35 13.41 -22.95
CA ALA A 253 17.54 14.25 -23.83
C ALA A 253 16.35 14.88 -23.09
N THR A 254 15.68 14.12 -22.21
CA THR A 254 14.58 14.63 -21.38
C THR A 254 15.02 15.75 -20.44
N ARG A 255 16.20 15.62 -19.80
CA ARG A 255 16.75 16.65 -18.91
C ARG A 255 17.16 17.91 -19.69
N GLU A 256 17.82 17.74 -20.83
CA GLU A 256 18.24 18.85 -21.69
C GLU A 256 17.03 19.61 -22.24
N ARG A 257 16.01 18.89 -22.73
CA ARG A 257 14.72 19.45 -23.12
C ARG A 257 14.06 20.24 -21.98
N ALA A 258 14.02 19.69 -20.77
CA ALA A 258 13.42 20.36 -19.62
C ALA A 258 14.12 21.69 -19.28
N ALA A 259 15.45 21.72 -19.34
CA ALA A 259 16.23 22.95 -19.12
C ALA A 259 15.92 24.03 -20.18
N VAL A 260 15.79 23.65 -21.45
CA VAL A 260 15.41 24.58 -22.53
C VAL A 260 13.98 25.08 -22.35
N ALA A 261 13.04 24.21 -21.97
CA ALA A 261 11.65 24.58 -21.71
C ALA A 261 11.51 25.56 -20.53
N GLU A 262 12.26 25.37 -19.45
CA GLU A 262 12.29 26.30 -18.31
C GLU A 262 12.81 27.68 -18.73
N ARG A 263 13.88 27.74 -19.54
CA ARG A 263 14.40 28.99 -20.10
C ARG A 263 13.38 29.69 -21.00
N GLN A 264 12.69 28.95 -21.88
CA GLN A 264 11.65 29.51 -22.74
C GLN A 264 10.50 30.12 -21.92
N ALA A 265 10.06 29.44 -20.86
CA ALA A 265 9.02 29.94 -19.97
C ALA A 265 9.45 31.23 -19.24
N ALA A 266 10.70 31.31 -18.79
CA ALA A 266 11.24 32.50 -18.15
C ALA A 266 11.30 33.71 -19.09
N LEU A 267 11.65 33.48 -20.37
CA LEU A 267 11.69 34.52 -21.41
C LEU A 267 10.30 35.09 -21.72
N ALA A 268 9.20 34.36 -21.49
CA ALA A 268 7.85 34.84 -21.75
C ALA A 268 7.30 35.82 -20.68
N ALA A 269 7.93 35.88 -19.50
CA ALA A 269 7.39 36.58 -18.33
C ALA A 269 7.57 38.13 -18.34
N PRO A 270 8.72 38.71 -18.74
CA PRO A 270 8.93 40.15 -18.68
C PRO A 270 7.99 40.92 -19.62
N ARG A 271 7.33 41.97 -19.13
CA ARG A 271 6.54 42.93 -19.93
C ARG A 271 6.79 44.36 -19.42
N MET A 272 6.92 45.30 -20.35
CA MET A 272 7.07 46.72 -20.00
C MET A 272 5.79 47.21 -19.32
N PRO A 273 5.86 47.83 -18.13
CA PRO A 273 4.71 48.45 -17.49
C PRO A 273 4.10 49.57 -18.34
N ASP A 274 2.79 49.75 -18.25
CA ASP A 274 2.07 50.79 -18.98
C ASP A 274 2.56 52.20 -18.60
N GLY A 275 2.71 53.07 -19.60
CA GLY A 275 3.09 54.48 -19.41
C GLY A 275 4.60 54.73 -19.21
N VAL A 276 5.46 53.71 -19.20
CA VAL A 276 6.93 53.90 -19.16
C VAL A 276 7.42 54.76 -20.34
N ALA A 277 6.84 54.59 -21.53
CA ALA A 277 7.20 55.35 -22.73
C ALA A 277 7.02 56.88 -22.58
N THR A 278 6.04 57.32 -21.78
CA THR A 278 5.75 58.75 -21.55
C THR A 278 6.24 59.26 -20.20
N LEU A 279 6.82 58.39 -19.37
CA LEU A 279 7.19 58.70 -17.99
C LEU A 279 8.35 59.69 -17.89
N SER A 280 9.34 59.59 -18.78
CA SER A 280 10.46 60.55 -18.85
C SER A 280 9.95 61.96 -19.17
N SER A 281 9.08 62.09 -20.17
CA SER A 281 8.44 63.37 -20.51
C SER A 281 7.54 63.90 -19.38
N ALA A 282 6.80 63.03 -18.70
CA ALA A 282 5.93 63.40 -17.57
C ALA A 282 6.74 63.92 -16.37
N ARG A 283 7.88 63.29 -16.05
CA ARG A 283 8.79 63.73 -14.98
C ARG A 283 9.37 65.11 -15.28
N ARG A 284 9.85 65.34 -16.51
CA ARG A 284 10.37 66.64 -16.93
C ARG A 284 9.30 67.74 -16.86
N ALA A 285 8.12 67.48 -17.42
CA ALA A 285 7.01 68.44 -17.39
C ALA A 285 6.57 68.79 -15.95
N ALA A 286 6.52 67.80 -15.05
CA ALA A 286 6.19 68.04 -13.65
C ALA A 286 7.28 68.86 -12.92
N ALA A 287 8.57 68.59 -13.18
CA ALA A 287 9.67 69.35 -12.61
C ALA A 287 9.73 70.81 -13.10
N GLU A 288 9.50 71.02 -14.40
CA GLU A 288 9.38 72.36 -15.00
C GLU A 288 8.20 73.13 -14.42
N ALA A 289 7.05 72.48 -14.23
CA ALA A 289 5.87 73.08 -13.61
C ALA A 289 6.13 73.50 -12.15
N VAL A 290 6.81 72.67 -11.36
CA VAL A 290 7.22 73.02 -9.98
C VAL A 290 8.14 74.23 -9.98
N THR A 291 9.15 74.27 -10.86
CA THR A 291 10.10 75.38 -10.96
C THR A 291 9.39 76.69 -11.33
N SER A 292 8.54 76.66 -12.36
CA SER A 292 7.76 77.83 -12.79
C SER A 292 6.81 78.34 -11.70
N LEU A 293 6.19 77.44 -10.93
CA LEU A 293 5.26 77.81 -9.87
C LEU A 293 5.98 78.33 -8.61
N LEU A 294 7.21 77.87 -8.33
CA LEU A 294 8.06 78.46 -7.29
C LEU A 294 8.37 79.93 -7.61
N ASP A 295 8.76 80.22 -8.85
CA ASP A 295 9.03 81.59 -9.31
C ASP A 295 7.76 82.46 -9.30
N GLU A 296 6.60 81.90 -9.64
CA GLU A 296 5.30 82.60 -9.52
C GLU A 296 4.94 82.92 -8.06
N VAL A 297 5.08 81.97 -7.14
CA VAL A 297 4.81 82.18 -5.71
C VAL A 297 5.74 83.25 -5.14
N ALA A 298 7.05 83.19 -5.43
CA ALA A 298 8.01 84.17 -4.92
C ALA A 298 7.71 85.61 -5.37
N ARG A 299 7.27 85.79 -6.63
CA ARG A 299 6.84 87.11 -7.14
C ARG A 299 5.60 87.62 -6.44
N LEU A 300 4.57 86.79 -6.33
CA LEU A 300 3.30 87.19 -5.70
C LEU A 300 3.47 87.46 -4.19
N GLU A 301 4.38 86.76 -3.52
CA GLU A 301 4.71 87.03 -2.11
C GLU A 301 5.41 88.38 -1.94
N ALA A 302 6.23 88.81 -2.90
CA ALA A 302 6.80 90.15 -2.91
C ALA A 302 5.71 91.22 -3.15
N ASP A 303 4.78 90.99 -4.09
CA ASP A 303 3.65 91.89 -4.35
C ASP A 303 2.72 92.02 -3.12
N GLU A 304 2.47 90.91 -2.41
CA GLU A 304 1.72 90.91 -1.13
C GLU A 304 2.43 91.76 -0.08
N HIS A 305 3.75 91.60 0.06
CA HIS A 305 4.53 92.36 1.02
C HIS A 305 4.52 93.86 0.72
N GLU A 306 4.71 94.25 -0.54
CA GLU A 306 4.67 95.66 -0.97
C GLU A 306 3.28 96.29 -0.73
N ALA A 307 2.20 95.55 -1.04
CA ALA A 307 0.84 96.01 -0.80
C ALA A 307 0.52 96.19 0.69
N ASP A 308 1.02 95.30 1.55
CA ASP A 308 0.85 95.38 3.00
C ASP A 308 1.67 96.53 3.62
N GLU A 309 2.89 96.78 3.13
CA GLU A 309 3.69 97.95 3.54
C GLU A 309 3.01 99.28 3.14
N ALA A 310 2.49 99.37 1.92
CA ALA A 310 1.77 100.55 1.43
C ALA A 310 0.51 100.85 2.26
N LEU A 311 -0.23 99.81 2.67
CA LEU A 311 -1.37 99.96 3.57
C LEU A 311 -0.95 100.43 4.97
N ALA A 312 0.12 99.86 5.52
CA ALA A 312 0.65 100.24 6.84
C ALA A 312 1.08 101.72 6.89
N ALA A 313 1.68 102.24 5.81
CA ALA A 313 2.13 103.63 5.71
C ALA A 313 0.99 104.67 5.78
N LEU A 314 -0.23 104.31 5.37
CA LEU A 314 -1.39 105.22 5.35
C LEU A 314 -2.04 105.40 6.73
N GLY A 315 -1.80 104.48 7.66
CA GLY A 315 -2.33 104.49 9.04
C GLY A 315 -3.81 104.09 9.14
N GLY A 316 -4.36 104.17 10.36
CA GLY A 316 -5.73 103.72 10.65
C GLY A 316 -6.83 104.67 10.16
N ARG A 317 -7.92 104.10 9.65
CA ARG A 317 -9.12 104.81 9.13
C ARG A 317 -9.87 105.64 10.18
N GLU A 318 -9.71 105.33 11.46
CA GLU A 318 -10.51 105.88 12.57
C GLU A 318 -10.33 107.39 12.77
N ARG A 319 -9.09 107.89 12.71
CA ARG A 319 -8.76 109.31 12.92
C ARG A 319 -9.33 110.26 11.85
N PRO A 320 -9.12 110.02 10.55
CA PRO A 320 -9.73 110.87 9.52
C PRO A 320 -11.26 110.77 9.52
N GLN A 321 -11.85 109.62 9.83
CA GLN A 321 -13.31 109.50 9.94
C GLN A 321 -13.89 110.42 11.03
N ALA A 322 -13.27 110.47 12.21
CA ALA A 322 -13.71 111.33 13.31
C ALA A 322 -13.59 112.84 12.98
N ALA A 323 -12.57 113.23 12.20
CA ALA A 323 -12.38 114.62 11.78
C ALA A 323 -13.48 115.10 10.81
N LEU A 324 -13.97 114.23 9.92
CA LEU A 324 -15.06 114.56 9.00
C LEU A 324 -16.37 114.85 9.76
N THR A 325 -16.68 114.05 10.79
CA THR A 325 -17.87 114.24 11.63
C THR A 325 -17.87 115.57 12.39
N ALA A 326 -16.70 116.06 12.80
CA ALA A 326 -16.58 117.35 13.49
C ALA A 326 -16.81 118.54 12.55
N LEU A 327 -16.44 118.43 11.28
CA LEU A 327 -16.68 119.47 10.26
C LEU A 327 -18.17 119.61 9.94
N ASP A 328 -18.89 118.49 9.78
CA ASP A 328 -20.34 118.49 9.57
C ASP A 328 -21.09 119.22 10.70
N SER A 329 -20.62 119.05 11.94
CA SER A 329 -21.21 119.67 13.12
C SER A 329 -21.00 121.19 13.16
N ARG A 330 -19.85 121.68 12.68
CA ARG A 330 -19.52 123.12 12.63
C ARG A 330 -20.36 123.86 11.60
N ASP A 331 -20.52 123.29 10.41
CA ASP A 331 -21.31 123.90 9.32
C ASP A 331 -22.77 124.14 9.79
N ARG A 332 -23.35 123.15 10.49
CA ARG A 332 -24.72 123.21 11.01
C ARG A 332 -24.93 124.31 12.06
N LEU A 333 -24.02 124.42 13.03
CA LEU A 333 -24.15 125.39 14.13
C LEU A 333 -23.94 126.84 13.67
N THR A 334 -23.05 127.06 12.70
CA THR A 334 -22.78 128.39 12.13
C THR A 334 -24.04 128.98 11.48
N ALA A 335 -24.77 128.18 10.69
CA ALA A 335 -26.01 128.62 10.05
C ALA A 335 -27.12 129.00 11.05
N GLN A 336 -27.23 128.29 12.17
CA GLN A 336 -28.23 128.58 13.21
C GLN A 336 -27.94 129.91 13.94
N MET A 337 -26.66 130.22 14.16
CA MET A 337 -26.23 131.45 14.82
C MET A 337 -26.57 132.71 13.99
N GLU A 338 -26.37 132.67 12.68
CA GLU A 338 -26.68 133.80 11.79
C GLU A 338 -28.17 134.14 11.80
N SER A 339 -29.04 133.12 11.79
CA SER A 339 -30.49 133.30 11.86
C SER A 339 -30.94 133.96 13.17
N ALA A 340 -30.41 133.50 14.32
CA ALA A 340 -30.74 134.05 15.63
C ALA A 340 -30.31 135.53 15.78
N ARG A 341 -29.14 135.90 15.23
CA ARG A 341 -28.67 137.30 15.26
C ARG A 341 -29.57 138.25 14.46
N ALA A 342 -30.09 137.79 13.33
CA ALA A 342 -31.02 138.59 12.53
C ALA A 342 -32.33 138.87 13.28
N GLN A 343 -32.87 137.88 13.99
CA GLN A 343 -34.09 138.01 14.78
C GLN A 343 -33.92 138.97 15.97
N ALA A 344 -32.77 138.90 16.66
CA ALA A 344 -32.45 139.79 17.78
C ALA A 344 -32.40 141.27 17.37
N ARG A 345 -31.81 141.58 16.20
CA ARG A 345 -31.74 142.96 15.68
C ARG A 345 -33.14 143.52 15.39
N SER A 346 -33.98 142.77 14.69
CA SER A 346 -35.34 143.22 14.35
C SER A 346 -36.22 143.48 15.58
N ALA A 347 -36.08 142.68 16.63
CA ALA A 347 -36.82 142.87 17.89
C ALA A 347 -36.37 144.13 18.65
N ALA A 348 -35.07 144.47 18.61
CA ALA A 348 -34.53 145.68 19.23
C ALA A 348 -35.06 146.96 18.56
N ASP A 349 -35.06 147.00 17.23
CA ASP A 349 -35.57 148.17 16.46
C ASP A 349 -37.06 148.44 16.75
N SER A 350 -37.86 147.37 16.88
CA SER A 350 -39.29 147.47 17.18
C SER A 350 -39.56 148.07 18.57
N LEU A 351 -38.73 147.73 19.56
CA LEU A 351 -38.85 148.20 20.94
C LEU A 351 -38.67 149.72 21.05
N GLU A 352 -37.72 150.28 20.30
CA GLU A 352 -37.42 151.71 20.33
C GLU A 352 -38.59 152.55 19.79
N SER A 353 -39.28 152.08 18.74
CA SER A 353 -40.47 152.78 18.23
C SER A 353 -41.63 152.76 19.24
N LEU A 354 -41.82 151.65 19.95
CA LEU A 354 -42.86 151.51 20.98
C LEU A 354 -42.59 152.41 22.19
N ARG A 355 -41.32 152.62 22.53
CA ARG A 355 -40.90 153.54 23.61
C ARG A 355 -41.31 154.97 23.32
N SER A 356 -41.05 155.42 22.09
CA SER A 356 -41.35 156.77 21.64
C SER A 356 -42.86 157.04 21.69
N ALA A 357 -43.68 156.09 21.21
CA ALA A 357 -45.14 156.20 21.23
C ALA A 357 -45.73 156.26 22.66
N LEU A 358 -45.13 155.54 23.62
CA LEU A 358 -45.52 155.62 25.03
C LEU A 358 -45.30 157.01 25.62
N GLN A 359 -44.14 157.59 25.36
CA GLN A 359 -43.76 158.90 25.91
C GLN A 359 -44.68 160.03 25.39
N GLU A 360 -45.06 159.98 24.12
CA GLU A 360 -46.02 160.92 23.53
C GLU A 360 -47.40 160.84 24.21
N ALA A 361 -47.94 159.63 24.37
CA ALA A 361 -49.27 159.42 24.94
C ALA A 361 -49.37 159.86 26.42
N GLU A 362 -48.31 159.67 27.20
CA GLU A 362 -48.25 160.13 28.60
C GLU A 362 -48.22 161.66 28.71
N SER A 363 -47.50 162.34 27.81
CA SER A 363 -47.42 163.80 27.80
C SER A 363 -48.77 164.47 27.50
N ALA A 364 -49.54 163.91 26.56
CA ALA A 364 -50.87 164.40 26.20
C ALA A 364 -51.87 164.25 27.36
N MET A 365 -51.77 163.17 28.13
CA MET A 365 -52.59 162.95 29.33
C MET A 365 -52.33 164.02 30.40
N ALA A 366 -51.07 164.35 30.67
CA ALA A 366 -50.70 165.36 31.65
C ALA A 366 -51.19 166.77 31.25
N GLU A 367 -51.17 167.09 29.95
CA GLU A 367 -51.65 168.36 29.40
C GLU A 367 -53.17 168.54 29.63
N ALA A 368 -53.94 167.49 29.35
CA ALA A 368 -55.41 167.50 29.52
C ALA A 368 -55.82 167.67 30.99
N ASP A 369 -55.07 167.08 31.92
CA ASP A 369 -55.32 167.17 33.37
C ASP A 369 -55.17 168.61 33.88
N ARG A 370 -54.05 169.26 33.51
CA ARG A 370 -53.79 170.67 33.86
C ARG A 370 -54.85 171.62 33.33
N ARG A 371 -55.38 171.36 32.13
CA ARG A 371 -56.43 172.20 31.51
C ARG A 371 -57.75 172.14 32.27
N ARG A 372 -58.14 170.96 32.78
CA ARG A 372 -59.32 170.80 33.64
C ARG A 372 -59.18 171.64 34.91
N ASP A 373 -58.04 171.56 35.60
CA ASP A 373 -57.84 172.22 36.90
C ASP A 373 -57.92 173.74 36.79
N ARG A 374 -57.25 174.32 35.78
CA ARG A 374 -57.32 175.76 35.50
C ARG A 374 -58.75 176.27 35.32
N LEU A 375 -59.61 175.51 34.64
CA LEU A 375 -61.00 175.90 34.39
C LEU A 375 -61.87 175.80 35.65
N ARG A 376 -61.58 174.83 36.53
CA ARG A 376 -62.24 174.69 37.83
C ARG A 376 -61.90 175.85 38.76
N ASP A 377 -60.62 176.21 38.85
CA ASP A 377 -60.12 177.30 39.68
C ASP A 377 -60.70 178.65 39.24
N ALA A 378 -60.78 178.89 37.93
CA ALA A 378 -61.35 180.12 37.36
C ALA A 378 -62.85 180.28 37.63
N HIS A 379 -63.63 179.18 37.61
CA HIS A 379 -65.06 179.22 37.94
C HIS A 379 -65.29 179.48 39.43
N ALA A 380 -64.49 178.86 40.31
CA ALA A 380 -64.56 179.06 41.75
C ALA A 380 -64.17 180.50 42.17
N ALA A 381 -63.15 181.07 41.54
CA ALA A 381 -62.73 182.45 41.78
C ALA A 381 -63.80 183.49 41.39
N ALA A 382 -64.56 183.22 40.33
CA ALA A 382 -65.59 184.14 39.84
C ALA A 382 -66.88 184.14 40.67
N ASP A 383 -67.29 182.98 41.23
CA ASP A 383 -68.44 182.89 42.13
C ASP A 383 -68.16 183.61 43.48
N LEU A 384 -66.94 183.48 44.00
CA LEU A 384 -66.52 184.11 45.26
C LEU A 384 -66.46 185.64 45.18
N ALA A 385 -66.07 186.20 44.02
CA ALA A 385 -66.00 187.64 43.79
C ALA A 385 -67.39 188.33 43.74
N SER A 386 -68.46 187.58 43.43
CA SER A 386 -69.80 188.13 43.26
C SER A 386 -70.56 188.39 44.57
N ARG A 387 -70.04 187.92 45.72
CA ARG A 387 -70.76 187.89 47.01
C ARG A 387 -70.14 188.78 48.11
N LEU A 388 -69.21 189.69 47.76
CA LEU A 388 -68.46 190.51 48.73
C LEU A 388 -68.76 192.01 48.56
N THR A 389 -69.02 192.70 49.68
CA THR A 389 -69.30 194.14 49.76
C THR A 389 -68.16 194.93 50.43
N PRO A 390 -67.91 196.20 50.05
CA PRO A 390 -66.79 196.98 50.58
C PRO A 390 -66.95 197.31 52.08
N GLY A 391 -65.91 197.03 52.88
CA GLY A 391 -65.84 197.35 54.32
C GLY A 391 -65.88 196.14 55.24
N ASP A 392 -66.46 195.02 54.81
CA ASP A 392 -66.48 193.78 55.59
C ASP A 392 -65.17 192.97 55.41
N PRO A 393 -64.71 192.27 56.46
CA PRO A 393 -63.50 191.46 56.38
C PRO A 393 -63.68 190.26 55.43
N CYS A 394 -62.69 190.05 54.56
CA CYS A 394 -62.68 188.95 53.58
C CYS A 394 -62.71 187.55 54.26
N PRO A 395 -63.56 186.59 53.85
CA PRO A 395 -63.69 185.28 54.49
C PRO A 395 -62.52 184.31 54.24
N VAL A 396 -61.61 184.62 53.31
CA VAL A 396 -60.41 183.78 53.05
C VAL A 396 -59.19 184.27 53.83
N CYS A 397 -59.03 185.59 54.01
CA CYS A 397 -57.81 186.17 54.58
C CYS A 397 -58.00 187.20 55.70
N LEU A 398 -59.24 187.51 56.09
CA LEU A 398 -59.62 188.34 57.25
C LEU A 398 -59.04 189.77 57.30
N ARG A 399 -58.59 190.31 56.16
CA ARG A 399 -58.19 191.72 56.03
C ARG A 399 -59.34 192.59 55.49
N PRO A 400 -59.37 193.92 55.76
CA PRO A 400 -60.41 194.82 55.25
C PRO A 400 -60.33 194.95 53.73
N THR A 401 -61.50 195.03 53.08
CA THR A 401 -61.63 195.23 51.63
C THR A 401 -61.42 196.73 51.26
N PRO A 402 -60.61 197.07 50.23
CA PRO A 402 -60.19 198.47 49.99
C PRO A 402 -61.29 199.35 49.35
N GLY A 403 -61.37 200.63 49.74
CA GLY A 403 -62.24 201.66 49.16
C GLY A 403 -61.61 202.43 47.98
N GLU A 404 -62.47 202.98 47.11
CA GLU A 404 -62.10 203.67 45.87
C GLU A 404 -61.16 204.87 46.10
N ASN A 405 -60.10 204.92 45.29
CA ASN A 405 -59.21 206.06 45.07
C ASN A 405 -58.33 206.49 46.24
N THR A 406 -57.62 205.53 46.82
CA THR A 406 -56.14 205.51 46.99
C THR A 406 -55.85 204.13 47.59
N PRO A 407 -54.86 203.32 47.17
CA PRO A 407 -54.00 203.24 45.97
C PRO A 407 -54.18 201.88 45.23
N PRO A 408 -53.63 201.66 44.03
CA PRO A 408 -53.01 200.38 43.74
C PRO A 408 -51.55 200.48 44.19
N GLN A 409 -51.22 200.15 45.43
CA GLN A 409 -49.98 199.40 45.66
C GLN A 409 -50.19 198.22 46.63
N PRO A 410 -51.03 197.25 46.24
CA PRO A 410 -50.90 195.86 46.63
C PRO A 410 -50.25 195.06 45.48
N THR A 411 -49.41 194.05 45.66
CA THR A 411 -48.78 193.44 46.85
C THR A 411 -47.66 192.54 46.32
N ALA A 412 -46.49 192.61 46.95
CA ALA A 412 -45.37 191.66 46.88
C ALA A 412 -44.77 191.36 45.49
N PRO A 413 -43.50 191.73 45.22
CA PRO A 413 -42.74 190.99 44.24
C PRO A 413 -42.48 189.59 44.81
N THR A 414 -43.05 188.52 44.24
CA THR A 414 -42.55 187.15 44.50
C THR A 414 -41.21 186.89 43.78
N GLY A 415 -40.72 187.87 43.02
CA GLY A 415 -39.39 187.87 42.42
C GLY A 415 -38.43 188.83 43.13
N SER A 416 -37.66 188.30 44.06
CA SER A 416 -36.23 188.56 44.24
C SER A 416 -35.64 187.16 44.40
N ALA A 417 -35.12 186.50 43.36
CA ALA A 417 -34.12 187.03 42.45
C ALA A 417 -33.06 187.83 43.21
N ALA A 418 -32.25 187.12 43.98
CA ALA A 418 -30.86 187.48 43.98
C ALA A 418 -30.03 186.25 44.26
N SER A 419 -29.05 186.14 43.38
CA SER A 419 -27.71 185.67 43.69
C SER A 419 -27.62 184.21 44.07
N GLY A 420 -27.18 183.46 43.08
CA GLY A 420 -26.46 182.24 43.41
C GLY A 420 -25.30 181.97 42.49
N THR A 421 -25.29 182.51 41.26
CA THR A 421 -24.10 182.52 40.38
C THR A 421 -23.63 181.10 39.99
N PRO A 422 -22.77 180.96 38.95
CA PRO A 422 -23.10 181.22 37.56
C PRO A 422 -22.53 180.10 36.64
N THR A 423 -22.38 180.42 35.35
CA THR A 423 -21.67 179.70 34.26
C THR A 423 -22.49 178.59 33.59
N ALA A 424 -23.26 178.86 32.53
CA ALA A 424 -22.99 179.48 31.23
C ALA A 424 -22.27 178.58 30.21
N THR A 425 -22.80 178.65 28.98
CA THR A 425 -22.20 178.26 27.69
C THR A 425 -22.05 176.75 27.49
N THR A 426 -22.49 176.12 26.40
CA THR A 426 -22.82 176.50 25.00
C THR A 426 -23.65 175.34 24.47
N ALA A 427 -24.83 175.54 23.88
CA ALA A 427 -25.07 175.96 22.48
C ALA A 427 -24.91 174.82 21.45
N GLY A 428 -25.93 174.70 20.60
CA GLY A 428 -26.00 173.82 19.42
C GLY A 428 -26.89 172.60 19.66
N ALA A 429 -28.23 172.65 19.59
CA ALA A 429 -29.08 173.15 18.49
C ALA A 429 -28.78 172.36 17.19
N GLU A 430 -29.70 171.74 16.46
CA GLU A 430 -31.10 172.03 16.07
C GLU A 430 -31.77 170.69 15.68
N ASP A 431 -33.03 170.39 16.07
CA ASP A 431 -34.30 170.71 15.38
C ASP A 431 -34.51 169.89 14.06
N PRO A 432 -35.73 169.62 13.54
CA PRO A 432 -37.07 169.53 14.14
C PRO A 432 -37.97 168.35 13.64
N ARG A 433 -39.03 168.10 14.42
CA ARG A 433 -40.49 167.94 14.08
C ARG A 433 -40.96 166.73 13.26
N THR A 434 -41.76 165.81 13.82
CA THR A 434 -43.18 165.88 14.31
C THR A 434 -44.26 166.06 13.24
N GLY A 435 -45.27 165.18 13.32
CA GLY A 435 -46.69 165.49 13.08
C GLY A 435 -47.17 165.19 11.66
N SER A 436 -47.96 164.14 11.42
CA SER A 436 -49.38 163.95 11.80
C SER A 436 -50.36 164.50 10.76
N HIS A 437 -51.22 163.57 10.34
CA HIS A 437 -52.64 163.66 9.97
C HIS A 437 -53.19 164.75 9.03
N ALA A 438 -54.11 164.22 8.23
CA ALA A 438 -55.08 164.89 7.38
C ALA A 438 -55.92 165.95 8.10
N GLY A 439 -56.40 166.92 7.31
CA GLY A 439 -57.71 167.52 7.52
C GLY A 439 -57.71 169.03 7.74
N ALA A 440 -57.76 169.76 6.63
CA ALA A 440 -58.66 170.89 6.38
C ALA A 440 -58.93 171.91 7.51
N ALA A 441 -58.49 173.14 7.20
CA ALA A 441 -59.34 174.34 7.13
C ALA A 441 -59.54 175.22 8.39
N VAL A 442 -59.21 176.51 8.16
CA VAL A 442 -59.92 177.74 8.60
C VAL A 442 -59.34 178.51 9.81
N HIS A 443 -58.66 179.60 9.46
CA HIS A 443 -58.71 180.98 9.99
C HIS A 443 -58.62 181.21 11.51
N ALA A 444 -57.52 181.80 11.99
CA ALA A 444 -57.32 183.26 12.21
C ALA A 444 -57.54 183.61 13.70
N HIS A 445 -56.85 184.54 14.37
CA HIS A 445 -55.89 185.54 13.97
C HIS A 445 -55.25 186.15 15.24
N ALA A 446 -54.16 186.87 15.00
CA ALA A 446 -53.78 188.13 15.65
C ALA A 446 -52.99 188.09 16.97
N GLY A 447 -51.82 188.71 16.86
CA GLY A 447 -51.00 189.17 17.96
C GLY A 447 -51.68 190.22 18.84
N ALA A 448 -51.07 190.37 20.00
CA ALA A 448 -51.44 191.26 21.07
C ALA A 448 -51.07 192.71 20.75
N GLY A 449 -52.08 193.59 20.89
CA GLY A 449 -51.94 194.98 21.31
C GLY A 449 -52.77 195.16 22.57
N ALA A 450 -52.14 195.57 23.66
CA ALA A 450 -52.72 195.67 24.99
C ALA A 450 -53.81 196.75 25.07
N SER A 451 -55.00 196.41 25.62
CA SER A 451 -55.87 197.42 26.24
C SER A 451 -57.01 196.78 27.06
N ARG A 452 -56.72 196.56 28.36
CA ARG A 452 -57.64 196.45 29.52
C ARG A 452 -58.94 195.64 29.29
N VAL A 453 -59.91 195.75 30.20
CA VAL A 453 -61.31 195.29 30.04
C VAL A 453 -61.66 193.86 30.51
N VAL A 454 -62.10 193.84 31.78
CA VAL A 454 -63.22 193.08 32.38
C VAL A 454 -63.26 191.56 32.13
N VAL A 455 -62.80 190.79 33.13
CA VAL A 455 -62.98 189.33 33.19
C VAL A 455 -64.47 189.01 33.44
N ARG A 456 -65.08 188.29 32.50
CA ARG A 456 -66.42 187.68 32.59
C ARG A 456 -66.26 186.21 33.01
N ALA A 457 -67.05 185.75 33.99
CA ALA A 457 -66.97 184.40 34.56
C ALA A 457 -67.28 183.27 33.54
N PRO A 458 -66.51 182.16 33.50
CA PRO A 458 -66.76 181.01 32.63
C PRO A 458 -67.94 180.14 33.10
N GLY A 459 -68.70 179.60 32.15
CA GLY A 459 -69.93 178.82 32.39
C GLY A 459 -69.70 177.30 32.50
N ALA A 460 -70.65 176.58 33.11
CA ALA A 460 -70.56 175.14 33.42
C ALA A 460 -70.38 174.17 32.22
N ALA A 461 -70.47 174.64 30.97
CA ALA A 461 -70.27 173.83 29.78
C ALA A 461 -68.78 173.56 29.46
N GLU A 462 -67.91 174.52 29.74
CA GLU A 462 -66.47 174.44 29.40
C GLU A 462 -65.71 173.43 30.29
N ILE A 463 -66.14 173.26 31.54
CA ILE A 463 -65.55 172.30 32.49
C ILE A 463 -65.83 170.85 32.06
N ARG A 464 -67.06 170.54 31.61
CA ARG A 464 -67.40 169.18 31.15
C ARG A 464 -66.63 168.76 29.90
N ALA A 465 -66.36 169.69 28.99
CA ALA A 465 -65.54 169.42 27.80
C ALA A 465 -64.09 169.04 28.17
N ALA A 466 -63.52 169.70 29.18
CA ALA A 466 -62.17 169.38 29.67
C ALA A 466 -62.10 168.02 30.40
N GLU A 467 -63.15 167.65 31.16
CA GLU A 467 -63.24 166.33 31.79
C GLU A 467 -63.32 165.19 30.75
N GLY A 468 -64.04 165.40 29.63
CA GLY A 468 -64.09 164.45 28.52
C GLY A 468 -62.75 164.24 27.82
N ALA A 469 -61.98 165.32 27.60
CA ALA A 469 -60.67 165.24 26.94
C ALA A 469 -59.63 164.44 27.75
N LEU A 470 -59.63 164.59 29.08
CA LEU A 470 -58.74 163.84 29.98
C LEU A 470 -59.03 162.32 29.97
N ALA A 471 -60.30 161.94 29.91
CA ALA A 471 -60.68 160.52 29.87
C ALA A 471 -60.14 159.83 28.60
N THR A 472 -60.17 160.51 27.45
CA THR A 472 -59.62 159.99 26.19
C THR A 472 -58.11 159.82 26.26
N ALA A 473 -57.38 160.85 26.72
CA ALA A 473 -55.92 160.81 26.81
C ALA A 473 -55.40 159.73 27.78
N ARG A 474 -56.12 159.45 28.88
CA ARG A 474 -55.80 158.34 29.79
C ARG A 474 -55.84 156.96 29.09
N LYS A 475 -56.82 156.75 28.20
CA LYS A 475 -57.01 155.47 27.52
C LYS A 475 -55.92 155.21 26.48
N GLU A 476 -55.37 156.25 25.87
CA GLU A 476 -54.28 156.15 24.90
C GLU A 476 -52.93 155.82 25.57
N ALA A 477 -52.62 156.45 26.70
CA ALA A 477 -51.40 156.14 27.46
C ALA A 477 -51.33 154.67 27.92
N GLU A 478 -52.45 154.12 28.39
CA GLU A 478 -52.50 152.73 28.87
C GLU A 478 -52.28 151.69 27.75
N ARG A 479 -52.78 151.99 26.54
CA ARG A 479 -52.53 151.15 25.35
C ARG A 479 -51.06 151.14 24.97
N ALA A 480 -50.41 152.31 25.00
CA ALA A 480 -49.00 152.42 24.65
C ALA A 480 -48.09 151.68 25.65
N ARG A 481 -48.42 151.71 26.96
CA ARG A 481 -47.67 150.95 27.99
C ARG A 481 -47.70 149.45 27.74
N THR A 482 -48.89 148.93 27.44
CA THR A 482 -49.08 147.51 27.20
C THR A 482 -48.30 147.03 25.97
N ALA A 483 -48.21 147.87 24.93
CA ALA A 483 -47.46 147.56 23.72
C ALA A 483 -45.94 147.51 23.98
N TYR A 484 -45.40 148.47 24.72
CA TYR A 484 -43.97 148.50 25.08
C TYR A 484 -43.53 147.27 25.89
N ALA A 485 -44.29 146.87 26.92
CA ALA A 485 -43.97 145.71 27.75
C ALA A 485 -43.90 144.38 26.95
N LYS A 486 -44.75 144.22 25.94
CA LYS A 486 -44.69 143.05 25.03
C LYS A 486 -43.46 143.07 24.12
N GLY A 487 -43.07 144.24 23.64
CA GLY A 487 -41.84 144.42 22.86
C GLY A 487 -40.60 144.02 23.66
N GLU A 488 -40.53 144.44 24.93
CA GLU A 488 -39.34 144.25 25.78
C GLU A 488 -39.05 142.77 26.03
N THR A 489 -40.11 142.00 26.30
CA THR A 489 -40.01 140.55 26.53
C THR A 489 -39.48 139.82 25.29
N SER A 490 -39.91 140.24 24.10
CA SER A 490 -39.52 139.61 22.83
C SER A 490 -38.05 139.87 22.50
N ALA A 491 -37.55 141.09 22.76
CA ALA A 491 -36.15 141.43 22.55
C ALA A 491 -35.21 140.63 23.48
N GLY A 492 -35.61 140.42 24.74
CA GLY A 492 -34.82 139.62 25.71
C GLY A 492 -34.67 138.14 25.34
N MET A 493 -35.71 137.52 24.75
CA MET A 493 -35.66 136.12 24.31
C MET A 493 -34.59 135.90 23.23
N TYR A 494 -34.58 136.72 22.18
CA TYR A 494 -33.66 136.55 21.06
C TYR A 494 -32.20 136.82 21.45
N ALA A 495 -31.94 137.78 22.35
CA ALA A 495 -30.59 138.04 22.87
C ALA A 495 -30.01 136.81 23.61
N THR A 496 -30.84 136.12 24.40
CA THR A 496 -30.43 134.90 25.11
C THR A 496 -30.12 133.76 24.13
N GLN A 497 -30.91 133.64 23.06
CA GLN A 497 -30.72 132.59 22.05
C GLN A 497 -29.40 132.72 21.28
N VAL A 498 -28.98 133.94 20.95
CA VAL A 498 -27.68 134.21 20.29
C VAL A 498 -26.52 133.75 21.17
N THR A 499 -26.55 134.11 22.46
CA THR A 499 -25.48 133.81 23.41
C THR A 499 -25.27 132.30 23.58
N ARG A 500 -26.34 131.50 23.58
CA ARG A 500 -26.26 130.03 23.67
C ARG A 500 -25.57 129.42 22.45
N LEU A 501 -25.94 129.84 21.25
CA LEU A 501 -25.39 129.29 20.00
C LEU A 501 -23.91 129.64 19.82
N GLU A 502 -23.47 130.81 20.31
CA GLU A 502 -22.05 131.20 20.32
C GLU A 502 -21.20 130.27 21.19
N ALA A 503 -21.71 129.83 22.35
CA ALA A 503 -21.00 128.90 23.23
C ALA A 503 -20.86 127.50 22.60
N GLU A 504 -21.89 127.00 21.92
CA GLU A 504 -21.87 125.68 21.26
C GLU A 504 -20.87 125.65 20.08
N LEU A 505 -20.78 126.72 19.30
CA LEU A 505 -19.84 126.80 18.18
C LEU A 505 -18.37 126.88 18.65
N ALA A 506 -18.12 127.51 19.80
CA ALA A 506 -16.79 127.62 20.40
C ALA A 506 -16.25 126.29 20.95
N ALA A 507 -17.12 125.34 21.30
CA ALA A 507 -16.73 124.05 21.88
C ALA A 507 -16.19 123.03 20.84
N LEU A 508 -16.32 123.31 19.54
CA LEU A 508 -15.86 122.40 18.49
C LEU A 508 -14.33 122.50 18.23
N PRO A 509 -13.61 121.40 17.96
CA PRO A 509 -12.17 121.39 17.61
C PRO A 509 -11.87 122.32 16.42
N PRO A 510 -10.68 122.90 16.25
CA PRO A 510 -10.40 123.84 15.15
C PRO A 510 -10.72 123.25 13.76
N ALA A 511 -11.15 124.11 12.83
CA ALA A 511 -11.51 123.66 11.48
C ALA A 511 -10.29 123.08 10.76
N VAL A 512 -10.46 121.87 10.21
CA VAL A 512 -9.50 121.16 9.37
C VAL A 512 -10.02 121.13 7.93
N ASP A 513 -9.16 120.95 6.93
CA ASP A 513 -9.58 120.89 5.54
C ASP A 513 -10.38 119.59 5.24
N ARG A 514 -11.65 119.73 4.83
CA ARG A 514 -12.55 118.61 4.49
C ARG A 514 -11.98 117.76 3.35
N ALA A 515 -11.44 118.39 2.30
CA ALA A 515 -10.95 117.68 1.12
C ALA A 515 -9.74 116.79 1.45
N ALA A 516 -8.86 117.25 2.34
CA ALA A 516 -7.70 116.49 2.79
C ALA A 516 -8.10 115.22 3.59
N VAL A 517 -9.16 115.30 4.40
CA VAL A 517 -9.65 114.18 5.20
C VAL A 517 -10.31 113.11 4.32
N GLU A 518 -11.17 113.53 3.39
CA GLU A 518 -11.85 112.63 2.44
C GLU A 518 -10.85 111.94 1.50
N GLY A 519 -9.86 112.68 0.98
CA GLY A 519 -8.81 112.10 0.14
C GLY A 519 -7.98 111.02 0.84
N ARG A 520 -7.72 111.18 2.14
CA ARG A 520 -6.97 110.19 2.93
C ARG A 520 -7.77 108.92 3.19
N LEU A 521 -9.08 109.03 3.42
CA LEU A 521 -9.97 107.86 3.56
C LEU A 521 -10.07 107.05 2.26
N ALA A 522 -10.15 107.72 1.11
CA ALA A 522 -10.18 107.06 -0.20
C ALA A 522 -8.85 106.32 -0.50
N ALA A 523 -7.71 106.90 -0.11
CA ALA A 523 -6.40 106.26 -0.27
C ALA A 523 -6.28 104.96 0.55
N ILE A 524 -6.74 104.97 1.81
CA ILE A 524 -6.74 103.78 2.69
C ILE A 524 -7.60 102.66 2.08
N ALA A 525 -8.84 102.96 1.66
CA ALA A 525 -9.74 101.96 1.09
C ALA A 525 -9.18 101.31 -0.20
N LYS A 526 -8.47 102.09 -1.03
CA LYS A 526 -7.81 101.56 -2.23
C LYS A 526 -6.66 100.61 -1.86
N ALA A 527 -5.85 100.96 -0.87
CA ALA A 527 -4.74 100.11 -0.42
C ALA A 527 -5.23 98.79 0.21
N GLU A 528 -6.32 98.83 0.99
CA GLU A 528 -6.94 97.62 1.57
C GLU A 528 -7.37 96.60 0.50
N ALA A 529 -7.96 97.09 -0.61
CA ALA A 529 -8.39 96.23 -1.72
C ALA A 529 -7.21 95.55 -2.42
N VAL A 530 -6.13 96.30 -2.68
CA VAL A 530 -4.92 95.78 -3.34
C VAL A 530 -4.25 94.70 -2.47
N ALA A 531 -4.11 94.93 -1.17
CA ALA A 531 -3.55 93.94 -0.24
C ALA A 531 -4.39 92.65 -0.16
N ALA A 532 -5.72 92.76 -0.17
CA ALA A 532 -6.62 91.60 -0.17
C ALA A 532 -6.53 90.77 -1.46
N GLU A 533 -6.36 91.43 -2.61
CA GLU A 533 -6.16 90.78 -3.91
C GLU A 533 -4.82 90.02 -3.95
N ALA A 534 -3.72 90.67 -3.53
CA ALA A 534 -2.39 90.05 -3.48
C ALA A 534 -2.35 88.80 -2.59
N ARG A 535 -2.92 88.86 -1.36
CA ARG A 535 -3.07 87.70 -0.45
C ARG A 535 -3.85 86.54 -1.05
N THR A 536 -4.81 86.81 -1.92
CA THR A 536 -5.62 85.79 -2.59
C THR A 536 -4.85 85.13 -3.72
N ALA A 537 -4.09 85.92 -4.48
CA ALA A 537 -3.20 85.44 -5.53
C ALA A 537 -2.11 84.49 -4.98
N VAL A 538 -1.44 84.86 -3.88
CA VAL A 538 -0.42 84.02 -3.21
C VAL A 538 -1.00 82.68 -2.76
N ARG A 539 -2.18 82.67 -2.12
CA ARG A 539 -2.85 81.44 -1.69
C ARG A 539 -3.17 80.50 -2.86
N ALA A 540 -3.65 81.05 -3.97
CA ALA A 540 -3.95 80.28 -5.18
C ALA A 540 -2.68 79.68 -5.82
N ALA A 541 -1.59 80.46 -5.90
CA ALA A 541 -0.31 80.00 -6.42
C ALA A 541 0.31 78.89 -5.56
N ARG A 542 0.32 79.03 -4.22
CA ARG A 542 0.77 77.99 -3.29
C ARG A 542 -0.02 76.69 -3.41
N SER A 543 -1.31 76.75 -3.71
CA SER A 543 -2.13 75.56 -3.96
C SER A 543 -1.73 74.83 -5.23
N ARG A 544 -1.52 75.57 -6.32
CA ARG A 544 -1.03 75.01 -7.60
C ARG A 544 0.36 74.39 -7.46
N LEU A 545 1.26 75.05 -6.73
CA LEU A 545 2.61 74.52 -6.44
C LEU A 545 2.55 73.17 -5.72
N ARG A 546 1.74 73.04 -4.66
CA ARG A 546 1.58 71.76 -3.93
C ARG A 546 1.06 70.63 -4.81
N GLN A 547 0.14 70.94 -5.72
CA GLN A 547 -0.37 69.95 -6.68
C GLN A 547 0.74 69.49 -7.63
N ALA A 548 1.50 70.42 -8.22
CA ALA A 548 2.61 70.10 -9.12
C ALA A 548 3.71 69.28 -8.42
N GLN A 549 4.03 69.59 -7.16
CA GLN A 549 4.96 68.80 -6.34
C GLN A 549 4.47 67.35 -6.15
N THR A 550 3.18 67.17 -5.86
CA THR A 550 2.57 65.84 -5.71
C THR A 550 2.63 65.03 -7.01
N GLU A 551 2.42 65.70 -8.16
CA GLU A 551 2.50 65.07 -9.48
C GLU A 551 3.94 64.66 -9.83
N ALA A 552 4.94 65.50 -9.52
CA ALA A 552 6.35 65.17 -9.68
C ALA A 552 6.76 63.95 -8.84
N GLU A 553 6.40 63.91 -7.55
CA GLU A 553 6.68 62.78 -6.67
C GLU A 553 6.02 61.47 -7.12
N ARG A 554 4.83 61.55 -7.72
CA ARG A 554 4.15 60.37 -8.29
C ARG A 554 4.88 59.86 -9.52
N ALA A 555 5.35 60.75 -10.39
CA ALA A 555 6.10 60.40 -11.59
C ALA A 555 7.46 59.78 -11.23
N ASP A 556 8.16 60.31 -10.21
CA ASP A 556 9.42 59.76 -9.71
C ASP A 556 9.24 58.37 -9.08
N ARG A 557 8.21 58.16 -8.25
CA ARG A 557 7.89 56.85 -7.66
C ARG A 557 7.62 55.80 -8.73
N ARG A 558 6.78 56.12 -9.72
CA ARG A 558 6.50 55.23 -10.86
C ARG A 558 7.78 54.86 -11.62
N ALA A 559 8.71 55.80 -11.78
CA ALA A 559 9.97 55.53 -12.47
C ALA A 559 10.87 54.60 -11.65
N ALA A 560 10.95 54.79 -10.33
CA ALA A 560 11.69 53.92 -9.44
C ALA A 560 11.12 52.49 -9.39
N ASP A 561 9.79 52.34 -9.37
CA ASP A 561 9.11 51.04 -9.44
C ASP A 561 9.39 50.33 -10.78
N ALA A 562 9.33 51.07 -11.89
CA ALA A 562 9.61 50.54 -13.22
C ALA A 562 11.09 50.12 -13.40
N TRP A 563 12.04 50.85 -12.78
CA TRP A 563 13.44 50.44 -12.71
C TRP A 563 13.63 49.15 -11.91
N ARG A 564 13.03 49.05 -10.71
CA ARG A 564 13.11 47.82 -9.89
C ARG A 564 12.54 46.61 -10.61
N THR A 565 11.43 46.79 -11.32
CA THR A 565 10.79 45.74 -12.12
C THR A 565 11.70 45.28 -13.24
N LEU A 566 12.37 46.22 -13.93
CA LEU A 566 13.32 45.93 -15.00
C LEU A 566 14.55 45.16 -14.49
N GLU A 567 15.14 45.61 -13.38
CA GLU A 567 16.31 44.97 -12.74
C GLU A 567 15.96 43.53 -12.31
N THR A 568 14.83 43.35 -11.62
CA THR A 568 14.39 42.02 -11.19
C THR A 568 14.14 41.08 -12.37
N ALA A 569 13.52 41.59 -13.45
CA ALA A 569 13.28 40.81 -14.66
C ALA A 569 14.61 40.39 -15.32
N ARG A 570 15.57 41.31 -15.43
CA ARG A 570 16.89 41.02 -15.99
C ARG A 570 17.68 40.03 -15.15
N ASP A 571 17.72 40.19 -13.83
CA ASP A 571 18.49 39.33 -12.93
C ASP A 571 17.96 37.89 -12.95
N ARG A 572 16.65 37.73 -13.04
CA ARG A 572 16.04 36.40 -13.22
C ARG A 572 16.44 35.75 -14.55
N LEU A 573 16.50 36.54 -15.63
CA LEU A 573 16.95 36.05 -16.93
C LEU A 573 18.45 35.76 -16.97
N LEU A 574 19.27 36.50 -16.21
CA LEU A 574 20.70 36.21 -16.03
C LEU A 574 20.93 34.86 -15.33
N ALA A 575 20.17 34.57 -14.28
CA ALA A 575 20.32 33.32 -13.52
C ALA A 575 19.97 32.05 -14.33
N LEU A 576 19.07 32.18 -15.31
CA LEU A 576 18.58 31.08 -16.16
C LEU A 576 19.24 31.06 -17.56
N GLY A 577 20.04 32.07 -17.88
CA GLY A 577 20.63 32.28 -19.20
C GLY A 577 21.94 31.53 -19.41
N SER A 578 22.29 31.28 -20.67
CA SER A 578 23.63 30.85 -21.07
C SER A 578 24.62 32.00 -20.94
N HIS A 579 25.86 31.71 -20.58
CA HIS A 579 26.91 32.74 -20.46
C HIS A 579 27.24 33.40 -21.82
N ASP A 580 26.93 32.71 -22.93
CA ASP A 580 27.26 33.15 -24.29
C ASP A 580 26.33 34.24 -24.85
N ASP A 581 25.13 34.39 -24.29
CA ASP A 581 24.15 35.41 -24.72
C ASP A 581 23.40 35.97 -23.51
N PRO A 582 24.06 36.81 -22.68
CA PRO A 582 23.44 37.41 -21.51
C PRO A 582 22.54 38.59 -21.91
N PRO A 583 21.48 38.88 -21.12
CA PRO A 583 20.67 40.07 -21.33
C PRO A 583 21.51 41.36 -21.28
N PRO A 584 21.15 42.37 -22.10
CA PRO A 584 21.93 43.58 -22.26
C PRO A 584 22.14 44.32 -20.92
N PRO A 585 23.24 45.08 -20.77
CA PRO A 585 23.46 45.92 -19.61
C PRO A 585 22.41 47.04 -19.54
N LEU A 586 21.94 47.36 -18.33
CA LEU A 586 20.96 48.43 -18.12
C LEU A 586 21.66 49.79 -18.10
N ALA A 587 21.43 50.60 -19.13
CA ALA A 587 21.85 52.00 -19.15
C ALA A 587 20.82 52.84 -18.37
N ARG A 588 21.23 53.47 -17.26
CA ARG A 588 20.34 54.22 -16.33
C ARG A 588 19.95 55.63 -16.81
N ASP A 589 20.29 55.97 -18.04
CA ASP A 589 20.00 57.25 -18.68
C ASP A 589 18.55 57.34 -19.16
N ASP A 590 18.01 56.27 -19.76
CA ASP A 590 16.65 56.23 -20.28
C ASP A 590 15.95 54.90 -19.96
N LEU A 591 14.95 54.98 -19.08
CA LEU A 591 14.15 53.82 -18.65
C LEU A 591 13.37 53.17 -19.81
N HIS A 592 12.83 53.97 -20.74
CA HIS A 592 12.07 53.43 -21.86
C HIS A 592 12.99 52.69 -22.83
N ARG A 593 14.16 53.28 -23.09
CA ARG A 593 15.22 52.62 -23.89
C ARG A 593 15.68 51.32 -23.23
N ALA A 594 15.97 51.33 -21.93
CA ALA A 594 16.44 50.15 -21.21
C ALA A 594 15.40 49.00 -21.22
N TRP A 595 14.10 49.32 -21.10
CA TRP A 595 13.04 48.33 -21.31
C TRP A 595 12.98 47.84 -22.76
N THR A 596 13.11 48.73 -23.74
CA THR A 596 13.05 48.38 -25.17
C THR A 596 14.19 47.45 -25.55
N ASP A 597 15.41 47.74 -25.11
CA ASP A 597 16.60 46.92 -25.36
C ASP A 597 16.47 45.52 -24.73
N LEU A 598 15.98 45.43 -23.48
CA LEU A 598 15.74 44.14 -22.83
C LEU A 598 14.66 43.32 -23.55
N LEU A 599 13.56 43.95 -23.97
CA LEU A 599 12.47 43.25 -24.67
C LEU A 599 12.88 42.79 -26.08
N ALA A 600 13.68 43.59 -26.80
CA ALA A 600 14.24 43.21 -28.09
C ALA A 600 15.16 41.99 -27.97
N TRP A 601 16.06 42.00 -26.98
CA TRP A 601 16.90 40.82 -26.67
C TRP A 601 16.05 39.61 -26.26
N ARG A 602 15.06 39.80 -25.39
CA ARG A 602 14.13 38.74 -24.94
C ARG A 602 13.45 38.07 -26.13
N ASP A 603 12.99 38.85 -27.10
CA ASP A 603 12.28 38.32 -28.28
C ASP A 603 13.19 37.49 -29.17
N GLU A 604 14.44 37.90 -29.35
CA GLU A 604 15.45 37.11 -30.07
C GLU A 604 15.81 35.83 -29.31
N ALA A 605 16.08 35.94 -28.02
CA ALA A 605 16.38 34.81 -27.15
C ALA A 605 15.19 33.82 -27.07
N ALA A 606 13.95 34.31 -27.10
CA ALA A 606 12.75 33.47 -27.11
C ALA A 606 12.58 32.72 -28.43
N ARG A 607 12.89 33.35 -29.57
CA ARG A 607 12.94 32.66 -30.88
C ARG A 607 13.99 31.55 -30.87
N ALA A 608 15.19 31.85 -30.40
CA ALA A 608 16.27 30.87 -30.29
C ALA A 608 15.91 29.71 -29.34
N ALA A 609 15.35 30.00 -28.17
CA ALA A 609 14.91 28.98 -27.21
C ALA A 609 13.79 28.10 -27.78
N THR A 610 12.88 28.66 -28.58
CA THR A 610 11.82 27.89 -29.24
C THR A 610 12.39 26.93 -30.29
N ALA A 611 13.35 27.39 -31.10
CA ALA A 611 14.04 26.54 -32.07
C ALA A 611 14.84 25.43 -31.37
N ALA A 612 15.57 25.76 -30.30
CA ALA A 612 16.31 24.78 -29.51
C ALA A 612 15.39 23.76 -28.84
N LEU A 613 14.19 24.16 -28.37
CA LEU A 613 13.24 23.22 -27.78
C LEU A 613 12.73 22.22 -28.83
N ALA A 614 12.40 22.69 -30.05
CA ALA A 614 11.99 21.83 -31.16
C ALA A 614 13.08 20.81 -31.52
N GLU A 615 14.34 21.24 -31.57
CA GLU A 615 15.48 20.34 -31.80
C GLU A 615 15.61 19.27 -30.69
N ARG A 616 15.50 19.67 -29.41
CA ARG A 616 15.53 18.72 -28.28
C ARG A 616 14.31 17.77 -28.28
N ASP A 617 13.13 18.23 -28.72
CA ASP A 617 11.94 17.40 -28.91
C ASP A 617 12.17 16.34 -29.99
N GLU A 618 12.76 16.71 -31.12
CA GLU A 618 13.14 15.78 -32.20
C GLU A 618 14.18 14.75 -31.74
N GLU A 619 15.21 15.18 -31.01
CA GLU A 619 16.22 14.28 -30.42
C GLU A 619 15.60 13.27 -29.45
N LEU A 620 14.71 13.72 -28.56
CA LEU A 620 13.99 12.85 -27.63
C LEU A 620 13.09 11.86 -28.38
N ALA A 621 12.39 12.30 -29.41
CA ALA A 621 11.57 11.45 -30.26
C ALA A 621 12.43 10.40 -31.00
N ALA A 622 13.57 10.80 -31.54
CA ALA A 622 14.51 9.91 -32.22
C ALA A 622 15.11 8.86 -31.27
N ALA A 623 15.50 9.26 -30.05
CA ALA A 623 16.00 8.35 -29.01
C ALA A 623 14.92 7.35 -28.56
N THR A 624 13.69 7.83 -28.36
CA THR A 624 12.53 6.98 -28.00
C THR A 624 12.22 5.97 -29.11
N ALA A 625 12.19 6.42 -30.37
CA ALA A 625 12.00 5.54 -31.52
C ALA A 625 13.15 4.53 -31.66
N GLY A 626 14.38 4.93 -31.32
CA GLY A 626 15.55 4.05 -31.25
C GLY A 626 15.37 2.92 -30.25
N LEU A 627 14.98 3.23 -29.01
CA LEU A 627 14.68 2.22 -27.99
C LEU A 627 13.59 1.25 -28.45
N SER A 628 12.50 1.76 -29.02
CA SER A 628 11.40 0.94 -29.52
C SER A 628 11.85 -0.03 -30.63
N ARG A 629 12.73 0.40 -31.54
CA ARG A 629 13.29 -0.47 -32.59
C ARG A 629 14.15 -1.57 -32.01
N GLU A 630 15.06 -1.25 -31.08
CA GLU A 630 15.93 -2.26 -30.47
C GLU A 630 15.11 -3.26 -29.63
N ARG A 631 14.10 -2.78 -28.88
CA ARG A 631 13.16 -3.66 -28.16
C ARG A 631 12.40 -4.59 -29.11
N ALA A 632 11.90 -4.08 -30.24
CA ALA A 632 11.20 -4.90 -31.22
C ALA A 632 12.12 -5.96 -31.84
N ARG A 633 13.36 -5.59 -32.18
CA ARG A 633 14.38 -6.51 -32.72
C ARG A 633 14.73 -7.62 -31.73
N LEU A 634 14.93 -7.28 -30.45
CA LEU A 634 15.19 -8.26 -29.42
C LEU A 634 13.98 -9.17 -29.19
N ALA A 635 12.78 -8.59 -29.13
CA ALA A 635 11.53 -9.35 -28.96
C ALA A 635 11.30 -10.36 -30.10
N GLU A 636 11.66 -10.03 -31.33
CA GLU A 636 11.58 -10.97 -32.46
C GLU A 636 12.52 -12.15 -32.27
N ARG A 637 13.80 -11.89 -31.97
CA ARG A 637 14.80 -12.94 -31.72
C ARG A 637 14.42 -13.85 -30.55
N LEU A 638 13.87 -13.28 -29.48
CA LEU A 638 13.38 -14.05 -28.34
C LEU A 638 12.19 -14.95 -28.75
N ARG A 639 11.29 -14.47 -29.61
CA ARG A 639 10.18 -15.26 -30.16
C ARG A 639 10.65 -16.39 -31.09
N GLU A 640 11.67 -16.16 -31.93
CA GLU A 640 12.28 -17.19 -32.78
C GLU A 640 12.82 -18.38 -31.96
N HIS A 641 13.26 -18.12 -30.74
CA HIS A 641 13.76 -19.14 -29.80
C HIS A 641 12.71 -19.62 -28.79
N GLU A 642 11.43 -19.27 -29.01
CA GLU A 642 10.29 -19.63 -28.14
C GLU A 642 10.48 -19.22 -26.67
N VAL A 643 11.21 -18.13 -26.41
CA VAL A 643 11.38 -17.60 -25.06
C VAL A 643 10.14 -16.76 -24.69
N PRO A 644 9.47 -17.04 -23.56
CA PRO A 644 8.35 -16.23 -23.10
C PRO A 644 8.78 -14.79 -22.85
N LEU A 645 8.12 -13.84 -23.49
CA LEU A 645 8.42 -12.42 -23.33
C LEU A 645 7.67 -11.83 -22.13
N PRO A 646 8.37 -11.28 -21.13
CA PRO A 646 7.73 -10.48 -20.09
C PRO A 646 7.42 -9.07 -20.63
N GLY A 647 6.42 -8.91 -21.52
CA GLY A 647 5.87 -7.61 -21.93
C GLY A 647 6.86 -6.44 -22.10
N GLU A 648 6.57 -5.27 -21.50
CA GLU A 648 7.49 -4.12 -21.37
C GLU A 648 8.55 -4.35 -20.27
N GLY A 649 9.17 -5.52 -20.26
CA GLY A 649 10.16 -5.90 -19.26
C GLY A 649 11.44 -5.05 -19.36
N THR A 650 12.03 -4.79 -18.21
CA THR A 650 13.39 -4.24 -18.08
C THR A 650 14.43 -5.15 -18.72
N PRO A 651 15.61 -4.63 -19.11
CA PRO A 651 16.71 -5.45 -19.61
C PRO A 651 17.03 -6.67 -18.70
N GLU A 652 16.94 -6.48 -17.39
CA GLU A 652 17.17 -7.52 -16.38
C GLU A 652 16.10 -8.64 -16.44
N GLN A 653 14.84 -8.27 -16.66
CA GLN A 653 13.75 -9.24 -16.80
C GLN A 653 13.87 -10.05 -18.10
N LEU A 654 14.34 -9.44 -19.18
CA LEU A 654 14.61 -10.13 -20.45
C LEU A 654 15.79 -11.10 -20.31
N GLY A 655 16.86 -10.69 -19.64
CA GLY A 655 17.99 -11.56 -19.30
C GLY A 655 17.56 -12.76 -18.46
N ALA A 656 16.76 -12.52 -17.42
CA ALA A 656 16.22 -13.58 -16.56
C ALA A 656 15.31 -14.56 -17.31
N ALA A 657 14.49 -14.08 -18.27
CA ALA A 657 13.62 -14.93 -19.07
C ALA A 657 14.42 -15.93 -19.93
N VAL A 658 15.48 -15.48 -20.59
CA VAL A 658 16.35 -16.35 -21.39
C VAL A 658 17.09 -17.35 -20.50
N ALA A 659 17.66 -16.90 -19.37
CA ALA A 659 18.33 -17.78 -18.42
C ALA A 659 17.39 -18.84 -17.84
N GLY A 660 16.14 -18.45 -17.53
CA GLY A 660 15.11 -19.37 -17.05
C GLY A 660 14.74 -20.45 -18.06
N GLU A 661 14.59 -20.09 -19.34
CA GLU A 661 14.31 -21.07 -20.39
C GLU A 661 15.52 -21.98 -20.69
N VAL A 662 16.76 -21.47 -20.64
CA VAL A 662 17.97 -22.30 -20.72
C VAL A 662 17.93 -23.38 -19.63
N ALA A 663 17.75 -22.99 -18.37
CA ALA A 663 17.71 -23.93 -17.25
C ALA A 663 16.56 -24.94 -17.37
N ARG A 664 15.40 -24.50 -17.89
CA ARG A 664 14.24 -25.37 -18.11
C ARG A 664 14.50 -26.44 -19.16
N VAL A 665 15.06 -26.06 -20.30
CA VAL A 665 15.39 -27.00 -21.39
C VAL A 665 16.50 -27.95 -20.95
N GLU A 666 17.52 -27.44 -20.26
CA GLU A 666 18.63 -28.23 -19.72
C GLU A 666 18.15 -29.29 -18.72
N SER A 667 17.31 -28.92 -17.76
CA SER A 667 16.68 -29.87 -16.82
C SER A 667 15.78 -30.91 -17.51
N ARG A 668 15.12 -30.53 -18.61
CA ARG A 668 14.29 -31.47 -19.39
C ARG A 668 15.16 -32.44 -20.19
N LEU A 669 16.26 -31.97 -20.77
CA LEU A 669 17.23 -32.79 -21.50
C LEU A 669 17.85 -33.84 -20.58
N GLU A 670 18.28 -33.45 -19.37
CA GLU A 670 18.86 -34.38 -18.39
C GLU A 670 17.87 -35.51 -18.02
N ARG A 671 16.62 -35.15 -17.72
CA ARG A 671 15.57 -36.14 -17.43
C ARG A 671 15.30 -37.10 -18.60
N VAL A 672 15.40 -36.63 -19.85
CA VAL A 672 15.26 -37.48 -21.03
C VAL A 672 16.46 -38.43 -21.15
N ARG A 673 17.68 -37.96 -20.89
CA ARG A 673 18.90 -38.79 -20.88
C ARG A 673 18.83 -39.90 -19.82
N GLU A 674 18.50 -39.55 -18.58
CA GLU A 674 18.32 -40.52 -17.50
C GLU A 674 17.23 -41.55 -17.83
N ALA A 675 16.09 -41.09 -18.37
CA ALA A 675 15.00 -41.97 -18.78
C ALA A 675 15.42 -42.93 -19.91
N ARG A 676 16.26 -42.48 -20.85
CA ARG A 676 16.80 -43.31 -21.94
C ARG A 676 17.78 -44.36 -21.44
N GLU A 677 18.69 -43.98 -20.54
CA GLU A 677 19.62 -44.92 -19.92
C GLU A 677 18.85 -45.99 -19.15
N ARG A 678 17.86 -45.58 -18.35
CA ARG A 678 17.01 -46.52 -17.61
C ARG A 678 16.18 -47.42 -18.53
N ALA A 679 15.70 -46.90 -19.65
CA ALA A 679 14.99 -47.69 -20.65
C ALA A 679 15.91 -48.73 -21.30
N ALA A 680 17.18 -48.40 -21.56
CA ALA A 680 18.15 -49.35 -22.09
C ALA A 680 18.41 -50.50 -21.10
N GLU A 681 18.63 -50.19 -19.82
CA GLU A 681 18.80 -51.20 -18.76
C GLU A 681 17.59 -52.12 -18.65
N LEU A 682 16.37 -51.56 -18.63
CA LEU A 682 15.13 -52.32 -18.56
C LEU A 682 14.90 -53.19 -19.81
N ALA A 683 15.32 -52.73 -20.99
CA ALA A 683 15.23 -53.51 -22.22
C ALA A 683 16.17 -54.72 -22.20
N GLU A 684 17.40 -54.57 -21.69
CA GLU A 684 18.32 -55.68 -21.47
C GLU A 684 17.78 -56.67 -20.44
N GLU A 685 17.26 -56.17 -19.32
CA GLU A 685 16.64 -57.01 -18.30
C GLU A 685 15.45 -57.79 -18.87
N LEU A 686 14.54 -57.11 -19.59
CA LEU A 686 13.40 -57.73 -20.24
C LEU A 686 13.82 -58.87 -21.17
N ALA A 687 14.81 -58.65 -22.03
CA ALA A 687 15.32 -59.67 -22.96
C ALA A 687 15.87 -60.88 -22.19
N ALA A 688 16.61 -60.66 -21.11
CA ALA A 688 17.15 -61.73 -20.27
C ALA A 688 16.03 -62.53 -19.58
N LYS A 689 15.01 -61.86 -19.01
CA LYS A 689 13.88 -62.53 -18.34
C LYS A 689 13.00 -63.29 -19.33
N GLU A 690 12.75 -62.74 -20.52
CA GLU A 690 12.03 -63.46 -21.58
C GLU A 690 12.77 -64.71 -22.04
N HIS A 691 14.11 -64.62 -22.18
CA HIS A 691 14.92 -65.78 -22.52
C HIS A 691 14.85 -66.86 -21.43
N ALA A 692 15.00 -66.48 -20.16
CA ALA A 692 14.89 -67.40 -19.04
C ALA A 692 13.51 -68.09 -18.98
N ALA A 693 12.43 -67.33 -19.19
CA ALA A 693 11.08 -67.89 -19.26
C ALA A 693 10.93 -68.93 -20.38
N LYS A 694 11.48 -68.65 -21.57
CA LYS A 694 11.46 -69.60 -22.71
C LYS A 694 12.22 -70.89 -22.39
N VAL A 695 13.42 -70.78 -21.81
CA VAL A 695 14.22 -71.95 -21.43
C VAL A 695 13.49 -72.82 -20.40
N ALA A 696 12.96 -72.19 -19.36
CA ALA A 696 12.21 -72.87 -18.32
C ALA A 696 10.94 -73.57 -18.87
N HIS A 697 10.22 -72.90 -19.77
CA HIS A 697 9.05 -73.46 -20.45
C HIS A 697 9.39 -74.73 -21.26
N GLU A 698 10.43 -74.66 -22.11
CA GLU A 698 10.86 -75.80 -22.91
C GLU A 698 11.28 -77.00 -22.04
N LEU A 699 12.03 -76.74 -20.97
CA LEU A 699 12.44 -77.78 -20.03
C LEU A 699 11.22 -78.45 -19.35
N ALA A 700 10.28 -77.63 -18.86
CA ALA A 700 9.05 -78.14 -18.24
C ALA A 700 8.20 -78.95 -19.22
N LEU A 701 8.10 -78.51 -20.47
CA LEU A 701 7.33 -79.18 -21.52
C LEU A 701 7.91 -80.55 -21.87
N ARG A 702 9.24 -80.65 -22.00
CA ARG A 702 9.92 -81.90 -22.36
C ARG A 702 9.81 -82.97 -21.27
N LEU A 703 9.76 -82.57 -20.01
CA LEU A 703 9.63 -83.49 -18.87
C LEU A 703 8.17 -83.85 -18.53
N ARG A 704 7.17 -83.11 -19.04
CA ARG A 704 5.74 -83.24 -18.69
C ARG A 704 5.09 -84.59 -18.95
N ALA A 705 5.49 -85.28 -20.02
CA ALA A 705 4.82 -86.51 -20.42
C ALA A 705 5.37 -87.75 -19.70
N ASN A 706 6.30 -87.59 -18.75
CA ASN A 706 7.13 -88.67 -18.22
C ASN A 706 7.77 -89.49 -19.36
N ALA A 707 7.92 -88.87 -20.54
CA ALA A 707 8.43 -89.54 -21.73
C ALA A 707 9.91 -89.85 -21.54
N PHE A 708 10.63 -88.96 -20.87
CA PHE A 708 12.01 -89.16 -20.48
C PHE A 708 12.17 -90.25 -19.42
N GLU A 709 11.38 -90.21 -18.34
CA GLU A 709 11.36 -91.27 -17.31
C GLU A 709 11.01 -92.64 -17.90
N ARG A 710 9.98 -92.71 -18.75
CA ARG A 710 9.58 -93.93 -19.47
C ARG A 710 10.68 -94.46 -20.38
N TRP A 711 11.33 -93.58 -21.12
CA TRP A 711 12.45 -93.95 -21.98
C TRP A 711 13.63 -94.49 -21.15
N LEU A 712 13.98 -93.81 -20.05
CA LEU A 712 15.05 -94.23 -19.15
C LEU A 712 14.77 -95.60 -18.52
N CYS A 713 13.54 -95.84 -18.05
CA CYS A 713 13.14 -97.12 -17.47
C CYS A 713 13.13 -98.25 -18.51
N ALA A 714 12.71 -97.98 -19.75
CA ALA A 714 12.72 -98.98 -20.83
C ALA A 714 14.15 -99.41 -21.19
N GLU A 715 15.09 -98.46 -21.25
CA GLU A 715 16.50 -98.78 -21.48
C GLU A 715 17.12 -99.54 -20.30
N ALA A 716 16.78 -99.16 -19.05
CA ALA A 716 17.24 -99.89 -17.87
C ALA A 716 16.70 -101.34 -17.82
N LEU A 717 15.42 -101.54 -18.18
CA LEU A 717 14.84 -102.88 -18.29
C LEU A 717 15.55 -103.74 -19.34
N ALA A 718 15.97 -103.13 -20.46
CA ALA A 718 16.73 -103.83 -21.51
C ALA A 718 18.09 -104.31 -21.00
N VAL A 719 18.82 -103.48 -20.26
CA VAL A 719 20.09 -103.85 -19.63
C VAL A 719 19.88 -104.97 -18.60
N LEU A 720 18.84 -104.85 -17.77
CA LEU A 720 18.48 -105.85 -16.77
C LEU A 720 18.22 -107.22 -17.39
N VAL A 721 17.33 -107.28 -18.39
CA VAL A 721 16.95 -108.55 -19.04
C VAL A 721 18.15 -109.17 -19.75
N THR A 722 19.01 -108.35 -20.37
CA THR A 722 20.25 -108.85 -20.99
C THR A 722 21.16 -109.54 -19.97
N THR A 723 21.32 -108.93 -18.80
CA THR A 723 22.15 -109.49 -17.70
C THR A 723 21.52 -110.76 -17.13
N ALA A 724 20.21 -110.73 -16.85
CA ALA A 724 19.45 -111.88 -16.37
C ALA A 724 19.48 -113.04 -17.38
N SER A 725 19.46 -112.73 -18.67
CA SER A 725 19.50 -113.71 -19.75
C SER A 725 20.80 -114.49 -19.78
N GLY A 726 21.94 -113.82 -19.58
CA GLY A 726 23.24 -114.47 -19.43
C GLY A 726 23.28 -115.45 -18.25
N LEU A 727 22.79 -115.00 -17.08
CA LEU A 727 22.71 -115.85 -15.88
C LEU A 727 21.76 -117.04 -16.07
N LEU A 728 20.60 -116.84 -16.72
CA LEU A 728 19.65 -117.92 -16.99
C LEU A 728 20.26 -118.97 -17.91
N ARG A 729 21.00 -118.55 -18.93
CA ARG A 729 21.68 -119.46 -19.85
C ARG A 729 22.71 -120.32 -19.13
N GLU A 730 23.44 -119.77 -18.15
CA GLU A 730 24.33 -120.56 -17.29
C GLU A 730 23.57 -121.53 -16.38
N LEU A 731 22.50 -121.05 -15.72
CA LEU A 731 21.71 -121.86 -14.78
C LEU A 731 20.93 -123.00 -15.43
N SER A 732 20.59 -122.87 -16.71
CA SER A 732 19.81 -123.82 -17.49
C SER A 732 20.66 -124.68 -18.45
N ASP A 733 21.99 -124.66 -18.30
CA ASP A 733 22.93 -125.36 -19.20
C ASP A 733 22.69 -125.03 -20.69
N GLY A 734 22.34 -123.77 -20.97
CA GLY A 734 22.09 -123.26 -22.32
C GLY A 734 20.65 -123.40 -22.83
N GLN A 735 19.73 -123.98 -22.06
CA GLN A 735 18.37 -124.27 -22.53
C GLN A 735 17.48 -123.02 -22.64
N TYR A 736 17.58 -122.07 -21.71
CA TYR A 736 16.68 -120.91 -21.64
C TYR A 736 17.42 -119.58 -21.73
N GLU A 737 16.79 -118.62 -22.40
CA GLU A 737 17.27 -117.25 -22.55
C GLU A 737 16.11 -116.26 -22.34
N LEU A 738 16.35 -115.12 -21.68
CA LEU A 738 15.33 -114.07 -21.53
C LEU A 738 15.46 -113.05 -22.66
N ALA A 739 14.31 -112.63 -23.20
CA ALA A 739 14.23 -111.60 -24.23
C ALA A 739 13.11 -110.60 -23.91
N LEU A 740 13.23 -109.39 -24.48
CA LEU A 740 12.16 -108.40 -24.41
C LEU A 740 11.38 -108.35 -25.73
N SER A 741 10.05 -108.43 -25.62
CA SER A 741 9.10 -108.06 -26.66
C SER A 741 8.63 -106.62 -26.41
N ASP A 742 8.51 -105.82 -27.47
CA ASP A 742 8.08 -104.41 -27.43
C ASP A 742 8.76 -103.56 -26.34
N ARG A 743 10.04 -103.83 -26.06
CA ARG A 743 10.90 -103.18 -25.04
C ARG A 743 10.35 -103.20 -23.60
N THR A 744 9.26 -103.92 -23.32
CA THR A 744 8.55 -103.85 -22.03
C THR A 744 8.05 -105.19 -21.51
N GLU A 745 7.84 -106.20 -22.36
CA GLU A 745 7.38 -107.53 -21.95
C GLU A 745 8.51 -108.56 -21.97
N ILE A 746 8.61 -109.39 -20.92
CA ILE A 746 9.64 -110.42 -20.79
C ILE A 746 9.13 -111.74 -21.38
N GLU A 747 9.85 -112.25 -22.36
CA GLU A 747 9.66 -113.55 -23.00
C GLU A 747 10.83 -114.47 -22.69
N VAL A 748 10.60 -115.78 -22.82
CA VAL A 748 11.62 -116.81 -22.68
C VAL A 748 11.81 -117.48 -24.04
N ILE A 749 13.06 -117.62 -24.46
CA ILE A 749 13.46 -118.38 -25.64
C ILE A 749 13.89 -119.76 -25.16
N ASP A 750 13.21 -120.80 -25.63
CA ASP A 750 13.54 -122.20 -25.36
C ASP A 750 14.39 -122.77 -26.51
N HIS A 751 15.67 -122.98 -26.25
CA HIS A 751 16.63 -123.51 -27.23
C HIS A 751 16.50 -125.02 -27.44
N ALA A 752 15.86 -125.76 -26.52
CA ALA A 752 15.55 -127.17 -26.71
C ALA A 752 14.41 -127.38 -27.73
N GLU A 753 13.47 -126.43 -27.82
CA GLU A 753 12.40 -126.39 -28.83
C GLU A 753 12.72 -125.42 -30.00
N ALA A 754 13.89 -125.57 -30.60
CA ALA A 754 14.29 -124.82 -31.81
C ALA A 754 14.22 -123.27 -31.69
N GLY A 755 14.39 -122.74 -30.48
CA GLY A 755 14.36 -121.29 -30.22
C GLY A 755 12.94 -120.72 -30.13
N MET A 756 11.95 -121.52 -29.73
CA MET A 756 10.58 -121.07 -29.55
C MET A 756 10.52 -119.94 -28.51
N ARG A 757 9.88 -118.82 -28.87
CA ARG A 757 9.56 -117.73 -27.93
C ARG A 757 8.21 -117.98 -27.29
N ARG A 758 8.18 -117.98 -25.97
CA ARG A 758 6.95 -118.13 -25.19
C ARG A 758 6.90 -117.15 -24.03
N SER A 759 5.69 -116.84 -23.59
CA SER A 759 5.50 -116.01 -22.41
C SER A 759 6.13 -116.68 -21.20
N ALA A 760 6.82 -115.90 -20.37
CA ALA A 760 7.40 -116.38 -19.12
C ALA A 760 6.36 -116.99 -18.14
N ARG A 761 5.07 -116.75 -18.37
CA ARG A 761 3.94 -117.35 -17.62
C ARG A 761 3.68 -118.83 -17.94
N THR A 762 4.27 -119.35 -19.01
CA THR A 762 4.04 -120.73 -19.49
C THR A 762 5.11 -121.72 -19.02
N LEU A 763 6.08 -121.26 -18.23
CA LEU A 763 7.17 -122.06 -17.71
C LEU A 763 6.71 -123.09 -16.66
N SER A 764 7.41 -124.22 -16.58
CA SER A 764 7.20 -125.21 -15.52
C SER A 764 7.71 -124.71 -14.17
N GLY A 765 7.42 -125.41 -13.07
CA GLY A 765 7.81 -124.99 -11.72
C GLY A 765 9.32 -124.82 -11.52
N GLY A 766 10.16 -125.69 -12.11
CA GLY A 766 11.61 -125.59 -12.05
C GLY A 766 12.20 -124.53 -12.99
N GLU A 767 11.62 -124.35 -14.18
CA GLU A 767 12.04 -123.34 -15.15
C GLU A 767 11.73 -121.92 -14.67
N THR A 768 10.53 -121.75 -14.10
CA THR A 768 10.12 -120.48 -13.49
C THR A 768 11.07 -120.10 -12.37
N PHE A 769 11.54 -121.09 -11.60
CA PHE A 769 12.51 -120.88 -10.54
C PHE A 769 13.86 -120.38 -11.08
N GLN A 770 14.41 -121.02 -12.11
CA GLN A 770 15.68 -120.58 -12.74
C GLN A 770 15.56 -119.17 -13.35
N ALA A 771 14.48 -118.89 -14.09
CA ALA A 771 14.25 -117.59 -14.73
C ALA A 771 14.07 -116.47 -13.70
N ALA A 772 13.31 -116.71 -12.64
CA ALA A 772 13.14 -115.77 -11.55
C ALA A 772 14.43 -115.55 -10.75
N LEU A 773 15.21 -116.62 -10.49
CA LEU A 773 16.50 -116.51 -9.81
C LEU A 773 17.48 -115.66 -10.63
N ALA A 774 17.61 -115.92 -11.92
CA ALA A 774 18.48 -115.15 -12.82
C ALA A 774 18.10 -113.67 -12.85
N LEU A 775 16.80 -113.37 -12.85
CA LEU A 775 16.27 -112.02 -12.87
C LEU A 775 16.43 -111.30 -11.53
N ALA A 776 16.24 -111.98 -10.40
CA ALA A 776 16.49 -111.42 -9.08
C ALA A 776 17.97 -111.12 -8.84
N LEU A 777 18.86 -111.99 -9.33
CA LEU A 777 20.31 -111.78 -9.28
C LEU A 777 20.74 -110.61 -10.16
N ALA A 778 20.22 -110.50 -11.39
CA ALA A 778 20.46 -109.38 -12.28
C ALA A 778 19.87 -108.06 -11.77
N LEU A 779 18.72 -108.12 -11.07
CA LEU A 779 18.13 -106.95 -10.43
C LEU A 779 18.96 -106.48 -9.25
N SER A 780 19.44 -107.40 -8.43
CA SER A 780 20.43 -107.07 -7.41
C SER A 780 21.72 -106.50 -8.00
N ASP A 781 22.06 -106.82 -9.26
CA ASP A 781 23.24 -106.29 -9.96
C ASP A 781 23.04 -104.91 -10.57
N ALA A 782 21.87 -104.67 -11.16
CA ALA A 782 21.51 -103.40 -11.76
C ALA A 782 21.30 -102.28 -10.72
N VAL A 783 21.03 -102.65 -9.46
CA VAL A 783 20.82 -101.70 -8.36
C VAL A 783 22.17 -101.29 -7.77
N ALA A 784 22.74 -100.23 -8.32
CA ALA A 784 24.05 -99.69 -7.91
C ALA A 784 24.07 -99.08 -6.48
N ARG A 785 22.96 -99.09 -5.72
CA ARG A 785 22.88 -98.49 -4.39
C ARG A 785 22.08 -99.37 -3.42
N GLY A 786 22.76 -99.88 -2.39
CA GLY A 786 22.12 -100.20 -1.12
C GLY A 786 21.49 -101.59 -0.96
N LEU A 787 21.74 -102.57 -1.82
CA LEU A 787 21.28 -103.96 -1.64
C LEU A 787 22.46 -104.94 -1.76
N ASP A 788 23.03 -105.32 -0.61
CA ASP A 788 24.23 -106.16 -0.54
C ASP A 788 23.88 -107.54 0.02
N SER A 789 22.59 -107.89 0.06
CA SER A 789 22.12 -109.19 0.55
C SER A 789 20.94 -109.71 -0.25
N ILE A 790 20.88 -111.03 -0.42
CA ILE A 790 19.77 -111.76 -1.04
C ILE A 790 19.47 -113.00 -0.19
N PHE A 791 18.20 -113.22 0.12
CA PHE A 791 17.68 -114.35 0.89
C PHE A 791 16.72 -115.17 0.03
N LEU A 792 17.05 -116.44 -0.17
CA LEU A 792 16.28 -117.38 -1.00
C LEU A 792 15.56 -118.37 -0.09
N ASP A 793 14.23 -118.26 0.06
CA ASP A 793 13.43 -119.12 0.93
C ASP A 793 12.76 -120.27 0.15
N GLU A 794 13.48 -121.39 0.01
CA GLU A 794 13.06 -122.70 -0.55
C GLU A 794 12.36 -122.72 -1.94
N GLY A 795 12.72 -123.72 -2.75
CA GLY A 795 12.30 -123.89 -4.17
C GLY A 795 13.21 -124.88 -4.92
N PHE A 796 14.39 -125.14 -4.34
CA PHE A 796 15.36 -126.13 -4.79
C PHE A 796 14.86 -127.58 -4.79
N GLY A 797 13.78 -127.89 -4.06
CA GLY A 797 13.22 -129.25 -3.99
C GLY A 797 12.42 -129.69 -5.22
N THR A 798 12.06 -128.76 -6.11
CA THR A 798 11.43 -129.06 -7.41
C THR A 798 12.44 -129.21 -8.54
N LEU A 799 13.73 -129.04 -8.26
CA LEU A 799 14.82 -129.20 -9.22
C LEU A 799 15.29 -130.65 -9.22
N ASP A 800 15.70 -131.14 -10.39
CA ASP A 800 16.41 -132.41 -10.49
C ASP A 800 17.85 -132.27 -9.92
N PRO A 801 18.51 -133.37 -9.56
CA PRO A 801 19.84 -133.34 -8.94
C PRO A 801 20.92 -132.67 -9.80
N ALA A 802 20.85 -132.72 -11.14
CA ALA A 802 21.85 -132.10 -12.01
C ALA A 802 21.66 -130.57 -12.05
N THR A 803 20.42 -130.11 -12.19
CA THR A 803 20.10 -128.67 -12.12
C THR A 803 20.44 -128.08 -10.75
N LEU A 804 20.19 -128.82 -9.66
CA LEU A 804 20.53 -128.38 -8.30
C LEU A 804 22.04 -128.14 -8.15
N ASP A 805 22.88 -128.99 -8.76
CA ASP A 805 24.34 -128.88 -8.70
C ASP A 805 24.86 -127.65 -9.45
N THR A 806 24.29 -127.35 -10.63
CA THR A 806 24.58 -126.13 -11.39
C THR A 806 24.19 -124.88 -10.62
N VAL A 807 22.97 -124.84 -10.06
CA VAL A 807 22.48 -123.72 -9.26
C VAL A 807 23.36 -123.48 -8.02
N ALA A 808 23.74 -124.55 -7.31
CA ALA A 808 24.62 -124.45 -6.14
C ALA A 808 26.00 -123.88 -6.51
N THR A 809 26.59 -124.34 -7.62
CA THR A 809 27.88 -123.85 -8.12
C THR A 809 27.82 -122.36 -8.50
N THR A 810 26.72 -121.93 -9.13
CA THR A 810 26.54 -120.52 -9.48
C THR A 810 26.36 -119.64 -8.24
N LEU A 811 25.60 -120.09 -7.23
CA LEU A 811 25.45 -119.37 -5.96
C LEU A 811 26.79 -119.27 -5.19
N GLU A 812 27.61 -120.32 -5.19
CA GLU A 812 28.96 -120.31 -4.63
C GLU A 812 29.87 -119.29 -5.33
N ARG A 813 29.87 -119.28 -6.68
CA ARG A 813 30.68 -118.32 -7.47
C ARG A 813 30.25 -116.88 -7.22
N LEU A 814 28.95 -116.63 -7.12
CA LEU A 814 28.41 -115.30 -6.84
C LEU A 814 28.79 -114.82 -5.43
N ALA A 815 28.75 -115.71 -4.43
CA ALA A 815 29.14 -115.35 -3.08
C ALA A 815 30.67 -115.22 -2.91
N ALA A 816 31.47 -115.92 -3.70
CA ALA A 816 32.93 -115.81 -3.69
C ALA A 816 33.46 -114.44 -4.18
N GLY A 817 32.63 -113.66 -4.89
CA GLY A 817 32.96 -112.31 -5.36
C GLY A 817 33.06 -111.24 -4.27
N GLN A 818 32.79 -111.56 -2.99
CA GLN A 818 32.85 -110.68 -1.80
C GLN A 818 31.99 -109.40 -1.81
N GLU A 819 31.23 -109.11 -2.87
CA GLU A 819 30.39 -107.91 -2.93
C GLU A 819 28.96 -108.13 -2.39
N ARG A 820 28.54 -109.37 -2.11
CA ARG A 820 27.16 -109.69 -1.69
C ARG A 820 27.05 -110.84 -0.69
N MET A 821 26.08 -110.72 0.21
CA MET A 821 25.66 -111.77 1.14
C MET A 821 24.51 -112.61 0.56
N VAL A 822 24.73 -113.90 0.37
CA VAL A 822 23.71 -114.85 -0.12
C VAL A 822 23.29 -115.79 1.00
N GLY A 823 22.02 -115.69 1.41
CA GLY A 823 21.40 -116.56 2.40
C GLY A 823 20.43 -117.55 1.74
N VAL A 824 20.62 -118.85 1.95
CA VAL A 824 19.75 -119.88 1.38
C VAL A 824 19.00 -120.61 2.49
N VAL A 825 17.67 -120.64 2.43
CA VAL A 825 16.86 -121.51 3.28
C VAL A 825 16.62 -122.81 2.52
N THR A 826 17.05 -123.94 3.08
CA THR A 826 16.89 -125.24 2.43
C THR A 826 16.71 -126.39 3.42
N HIS A 827 15.88 -127.34 3.03
CA HIS A 827 15.76 -128.66 3.68
C HIS A 827 16.48 -129.76 2.89
N VAL A 828 17.06 -129.43 1.72
CA VAL A 828 17.75 -130.38 0.84
C VAL A 828 19.18 -130.58 1.35
N PRO A 829 19.56 -131.80 1.82
CA PRO A 829 20.88 -132.03 2.40
C PRO A 829 22.03 -131.75 1.44
N ALA A 830 21.86 -132.09 0.15
CA ALA A 830 22.88 -131.91 -0.88
C ALA A 830 23.29 -130.44 -1.08
N LEU A 831 22.35 -129.50 -0.95
CA LEU A 831 22.65 -128.07 -1.03
C LEU A 831 23.23 -127.57 0.30
N ALA A 832 22.69 -128.03 1.43
CA ALA A 832 23.16 -127.63 2.75
C ALA A 832 24.64 -127.98 2.99
N GLU A 833 25.11 -129.15 2.56
CA GLU A 833 26.50 -129.61 2.76
C GLU A 833 27.53 -128.82 1.95
N ARG A 834 27.11 -128.19 0.85
CA ARG A 834 27.97 -127.39 -0.03
C ARG A 834 28.23 -125.97 0.49
N VAL A 835 27.39 -125.48 1.40
CA VAL A 835 27.49 -124.12 1.94
C VAL A 835 28.46 -124.10 3.14
N PRO A 836 29.45 -123.17 3.17
CA PRO A 836 30.51 -123.18 4.17
C PRO A 836 30.00 -122.93 5.59
N VAL A 837 29.03 -122.03 5.76
CA VAL A 837 28.43 -121.71 7.05
C VAL A 837 26.96 -122.08 7.08
N ARG A 838 26.55 -122.80 8.13
CA ARG A 838 25.18 -123.28 8.32
C ARG A 838 24.64 -122.80 9.65
N PHE A 839 23.46 -122.21 9.64
CA PHE A 839 22.68 -121.98 10.85
C PHE A 839 21.71 -123.15 11.00
N GLU A 840 22.05 -124.09 11.86
CA GLU A 840 21.19 -125.23 12.20
C GLU A 840 20.09 -124.78 13.16
N VAL A 841 18.85 -124.78 12.68
CA VAL A 841 17.66 -124.48 13.49
C VAL A 841 17.05 -125.79 13.97
N ARG A 842 17.02 -125.98 15.28
CA ARG A 842 16.42 -127.16 15.94
C ARG A 842 15.28 -126.72 16.83
N ARG A 843 14.25 -127.54 16.92
CA ARG A 843 13.09 -127.28 17.77
C ARG A 843 13.02 -128.32 18.88
N ASP A 844 12.93 -127.86 20.12
CA ASP A 844 12.71 -128.69 21.29
C ASP A 844 11.40 -128.33 22.01
N THR A 845 11.18 -128.86 23.22
CA THR A 845 9.98 -128.57 24.03
C THR A 845 9.94 -127.12 24.56
N LYS A 846 11.09 -126.43 24.59
CA LYS A 846 11.23 -125.06 25.08
C LYS A 846 11.13 -124.02 23.96
N GLY A 847 11.42 -124.36 22.71
CA GLY A 847 11.29 -123.46 21.58
C GLY A 847 12.16 -123.87 20.39
N SER A 848 12.36 -122.92 19.46
CA SER A 848 13.34 -123.06 18.39
C SER A 848 14.66 -122.45 18.85
N HIS A 849 15.76 -123.13 18.55
CA HIS A 849 17.13 -122.73 18.86
C HIS A 849 17.92 -122.73 17.56
N VAL A 850 18.84 -121.78 17.42
CA VAL A 850 19.75 -121.69 16.27
C VAL A 850 21.19 -121.86 16.73
N ARG A 851 21.97 -122.60 15.96
CA ARG A 851 23.40 -122.77 16.19
C ARG A 851 24.15 -122.56 14.88
N LYS A 852 25.14 -121.67 14.89
CA LYS A 852 26.08 -121.50 13.79
C LYS A 852 27.04 -122.70 13.75
N VAL A 853 27.19 -123.31 12.58
CA VAL A 853 28.03 -124.48 12.31
C VAL A 853 28.81 -124.20 11.02
N GLY A 854 30.13 -124.09 11.13
CA GLY A 854 31.01 -123.69 10.03
C GLY A 854 32.19 -122.89 10.58
N PRO A 855 33.19 -122.59 9.71
CA PRO A 855 34.31 -121.72 10.04
C PRO A 855 33.88 -120.28 10.35
#